data_AF-A0A7W5CEJ5-F1
#
_entry.id   AF-A0A7W5CEJ5-F1
#
_cell.length_a   1.000
_cell.length_b   1.000
_cell.length_c   1.000
_cell.angle_alpha   90.00
_cell.angle_beta   90.00
_cell.angle_gamma   90.00
#
_symmetry.space_group_name_H-M   'P 1'
#
loop_
_entity.id
_entity.type
_entity.pdbx_description
1 polymer ?
#
loop_
_entity_poly.entity_id
_entity_poly.type
_entity_poly.pdbx_seq_one_letter_code
_entity_poly.pdbx_strand_id
1 'polypeptide(L)'
;MPKIKDIKLRPLAWEVNAQALVGLNVFRMDMPQVWLDFLRQFQINPAEPYKLKIRIGNLALKLQSIFPEVIWMNDQSYWQQGGPWIVSTVKIPESMIMAFCMGWFQEQAFNSKTKVDSPQEPHEKELYWESTVLANVLSVTNEYQLIPALVANRFCQTNKKIPIIEGCELPTNLSFSQVHTKGVAECMSELINSKKGVYAYVIRLRMKTRGGDGGKRILHFSLGIRRFIREAYVTEKGCFVEGDTKSAMLVSLNNPFLRDRGLGSRSYAKIWFRRKGNHTRWVDRSDEIFWDVLWGKTVTSDEILSNPLVYEGADSDVQALVVYNRLFGNSKIGAGVGFPEKAAFFQLFCEELADWKPLEPMQELIGKKNKSRSYTQLPPLFSISPKQIVLEVWGSADLFKHTVSIFETGLYQGEPLAYVKGHNSFMLNCSHDVWLELIHKEATPFLGSLHVENYQKQAYEQRVSVIEKESPRNDKHDVVYALVEILRSDEYKPEGSDPKLAIREGFRRTGRITQFIHPENDGVLTKIEYRLLNAILDLLSDGGILDKSVVQLPPDINILGFDILNIKKRSSENRYGEEKVNIPVFTKFAEGVLYVRGWGMDNWLSLQEAMLNADRFKGWKKIDESKITQLLDEVLRDELWGEERHYILLNADLRYLTLP
;
A
#
# COMPACT_ATOMS: atom_id res chain seq x y z
N MET A 1 -3.96 33.57 17.73
CA MET A 1 -3.40 32.23 17.41
C MET A 1 -4.33 31.18 18.01
N PRO A 2 -4.66 30.10 17.27
CA PRO A 2 -5.44 28.98 17.83
C PRO A 2 -4.70 28.37 19.03
N LYS A 3 -5.43 27.86 20.04
CA LYS A 3 -4.78 27.21 21.18
C LYS A 3 -4.09 25.93 20.70
N ILE A 4 -2.97 25.56 21.30
CA ILE A 4 -2.20 24.33 20.95
C ILE A 4 -3.09 23.08 20.94
N LYS A 5 -4.12 23.02 21.79
CA LYS A 5 -5.12 21.94 21.81
C LYS A 5 -5.96 21.88 20.53
N ASP A 6 -6.32 23.01 19.95
CA ASP A 6 -7.10 23.09 18.71
C ASP A 6 -6.29 22.57 17.51
N ILE A 7 -4.97 22.74 17.54
CA ILE A 7 -4.05 22.25 16.48
C ILE A 7 -3.91 20.72 16.53
N LYS A 8 -3.98 20.08 17.72
CA LYS A 8 -3.88 18.61 17.85
C LYS A 8 -4.97 17.85 17.10
N LEU A 9 -6.15 18.45 17.02
CA LEU A 9 -7.32 17.83 16.40
C LEU A 9 -7.55 18.33 14.98
N ARG A 10 -6.77 19.32 14.51
CA ARG A 10 -6.87 19.83 13.14
C ARG A 10 -6.19 18.87 12.17
N PRO A 11 -6.93 18.36 11.17
CA PRO A 11 -6.30 17.68 10.05
C PRO A 11 -5.34 18.65 9.35
N LEU A 12 -4.20 18.15 8.89
CA LEU A 12 -3.35 18.87 7.94
C LEU A 12 -4.00 18.79 6.55
N ALA A 13 -5.17 19.41 6.39
CA ALA A 13 -5.95 19.38 5.17
C ALA A 13 -6.81 20.64 4.99
N TRP A 14 -6.97 21.05 3.73
CA TRP A 14 -7.70 22.24 3.30
C TRP A 14 -8.75 21.86 2.27
N GLU A 15 -9.88 22.55 2.28
CA GLU A 15 -10.87 22.48 1.22
C GLU A 15 -10.33 23.20 -0.02
N VAL A 16 -10.44 22.56 -1.17
CA VAL A 16 -9.93 23.13 -2.42
C VAL A 16 -10.79 24.32 -2.82
N ASN A 17 -10.19 25.50 -2.87
CA ASN A 17 -10.87 26.69 -3.34
C ASN A 17 -10.80 26.75 -4.88
N ALA A 18 -11.85 26.30 -5.56
CA ALA A 18 -11.93 26.33 -7.01
C ALA A 18 -11.83 27.76 -7.58
N GLN A 19 -12.38 28.77 -6.89
CA GLN A 19 -12.31 30.17 -7.36
C GLN A 19 -10.88 30.70 -7.34
N ALA A 20 -10.09 30.35 -6.33
CA ALA A 20 -8.67 30.71 -6.25
C ALA A 20 -7.83 30.07 -7.37
N LEU A 21 -8.34 29.03 -8.03
CA LEU A 21 -7.67 28.32 -9.12
C LEU A 21 -8.04 28.86 -10.50
N VAL A 22 -9.25 29.41 -10.69
CA VAL A 22 -9.78 29.77 -12.03
C VAL A 22 -8.97 30.83 -12.76
N GLY A 23 -8.41 31.81 -12.04
CA GLY A 23 -7.66 32.93 -12.63
C GLY A 23 -6.15 32.73 -12.75
N LEU A 24 -5.63 31.53 -12.42
CA LEU A 24 -4.19 31.32 -12.38
C LEU A 24 -3.63 31.09 -13.78
N ASN A 25 -2.75 31.98 -14.23
CA ASN A 25 -2.07 31.83 -15.51
C ASN A 25 -1.09 30.65 -15.47
N VAL A 26 -1.17 29.82 -16.50
CA VAL A 26 -0.25 28.72 -16.78
C VAL A 26 0.07 28.69 -18.27
N PHE A 27 1.08 27.93 -18.63
CA PHE A 27 1.46 27.69 -20.01
C PHE A 27 1.20 26.22 -20.32
N ARG A 28 0.51 25.95 -21.42
CA ARG A 28 0.32 24.60 -21.94
C ARG A 28 1.09 24.42 -23.24
N MET A 29 1.58 23.21 -23.46
CA MET A 29 2.14 22.76 -24.73
C MET A 29 1.47 21.44 -25.07
N ASP A 30 1.06 21.30 -26.33
CA ASP A 30 0.49 20.07 -26.86
C ASP A 30 1.59 19.23 -27.51
N MET A 31 1.38 17.92 -27.58
CA MET A 31 2.36 17.04 -28.21
C MET A 31 2.28 17.17 -29.74
N PRO A 32 3.39 17.47 -30.44
CA PRO A 32 3.41 17.54 -31.89
C PRO A 32 2.98 16.24 -32.56
N GLN A 33 2.33 16.35 -33.71
CA GLN A 33 1.74 15.19 -34.40
C GLN A 33 2.81 14.18 -34.83
N VAL A 34 3.97 14.64 -35.29
CA VAL A 34 5.11 13.77 -35.66
C VAL A 34 5.61 12.91 -34.49
N TRP A 35 5.53 13.42 -33.26
CA TRP A 35 5.92 12.67 -32.06
C TRP A 35 4.84 11.68 -31.63
N LEU A 36 3.57 12.07 -31.74
CA LEU A 36 2.45 11.15 -31.54
C LEU A 36 2.52 9.96 -32.51
N ASP A 37 2.83 10.21 -33.77
CA ASP A 37 2.96 9.17 -34.80
C ASP A 37 4.12 8.23 -34.54
N PHE A 38 5.24 8.74 -34.02
CA PHE A 38 6.33 7.89 -33.54
C PHE A 38 5.90 7.01 -32.36
N LEU A 39 5.24 7.57 -31.34
CA LEU A 39 4.78 6.81 -30.17
C LEU A 39 3.79 5.70 -30.55
N ARG A 40 2.92 5.93 -31.54
CA ARG A 40 1.96 4.94 -32.06
C ARG A 40 2.65 3.67 -32.58
N GLN A 41 3.88 3.77 -33.08
CA GLN A 41 4.66 2.60 -33.54
C GLN A 41 5.04 1.64 -32.41
N PHE A 42 4.99 2.09 -31.16
CA PHE A 42 5.26 1.28 -29.98
C PHE A 42 3.99 0.68 -29.34
N GLN A 43 2.82 0.82 -29.96
CA GLN A 43 1.60 0.18 -29.48
C GLN A 43 1.74 -1.35 -29.46
N ILE A 44 1.21 -1.97 -28.41
CA ILE A 44 1.24 -3.44 -28.28
C ILE A 44 0.24 -4.09 -29.25
N ASN A 45 -0.95 -3.50 -29.37
CA ASN A 45 -2.03 -3.97 -30.25
C ASN A 45 -2.89 -2.76 -30.69
N PRO A 46 -3.26 -2.63 -31.97
CA PRO A 46 -4.22 -1.62 -32.44
C PRO A 46 -5.55 -1.57 -31.67
N ALA A 47 -6.03 -2.70 -31.14
CA ALA A 47 -7.24 -2.77 -30.33
C ALA A 47 -7.07 -2.24 -28.88
N GLU A 48 -5.83 -2.07 -28.42
CA GLU A 48 -5.50 -1.52 -27.09
C GLU A 48 -4.57 -0.30 -27.26
N PRO A 49 -5.05 0.83 -27.82
CA PRO A 49 -4.22 1.98 -28.19
C PRO A 49 -3.52 2.66 -26.99
N TYR A 50 -3.97 2.33 -25.77
CA TYR A 50 -3.45 2.80 -24.50
C TYR A 50 -2.33 1.92 -23.92
N LYS A 51 -1.83 0.90 -24.62
CA LYS A 51 -0.65 0.15 -24.14
C LYS A 51 0.52 0.30 -25.09
N LEU A 52 1.59 0.92 -24.59
CA LEU A 52 2.86 1.08 -25.29
C LEU A 52 3.90 0.08 -24.74
N LYS A 53 4.80 -0.37 -25.61
CA LYS A 53 5.98 -1.15 -25.24
C LYS A 53 7.02 -0.31 -24.47
N ILE A 54 6.93 1.02 -24.59
CA ILE A 54 7.81 2.00 -23.94
C ILE A 54 7.07 2.74 -22.82
N ARG A 55 7.82 3.35 -21.89
CA ARG A 55 7.27 4.07 -20.72
C ARG A 55 7.51 5.58 -20.84
N ILE A 56 6.47 6.33 -21.18
CA ILE A 56 6.50 7.81 -21.28
C ILE A 56 6.80 8.47 -19.93
N GLY A 57 6.36 7.87 -18.81
CA GLY A 57 6.59 8.43 -17.47
C GLY A 57 8.05 8.68 -17.11
N ASN A 58 9.02 8.03 -17.75
CA ASN A 58 10.45 8.34 -17.56
C ASN A 58 10.83 9.71 -18.13
N LEU A 59 10.28 10.07 -19.30
CA LEU A 59 10.46 11.40 -19.88
C LEU A 59 9.80 12.47 -18.99
N ALA A 60 8.64 12.16 -18.42
CA ALA A 60 7.94 13.07 -17.49
C ALA A 60 8.82 13.38 -16.27
N LEU A 61 9.30 12.32 -15.59
CA LEU A 61 10.18 12.46 -14.44
C LEU A 61 11.43 13.26 -14.78
N LYS A 62 11.99 13.04 -15.98
CA LYS A 62 13.16 13.78 -16.46
C LYS A 62 12.88 15.26 -16.59
N LEU A 63 11.90 15.64 -17.42
CA LEU A 63 11.59 17.05 -17.67
C LEU A 63 11.22 17.77 -16.39
N GLN A 64 10.39 17.18 -15.54
CA GLN A 64 9.97 17.82 -14.29
C GLN A 64 11.12 18.02 -13.29
N SER A 65 12.09 17.10 -13.25
CA SER A 65 13.24 17.27 -12.37
C SER A 65 14.27 18.31 -12.85
N ILE A 66 14.31 18.57 -14.16
CA ILE A 66 15.16 19.61 -14.76
C ILE A 66 14.46 20.97 -14.71
N PHE A 67 13.13 20.96 -14.85
CA PHE A 67 12.27 22.12 -14.92
C PHE A 67 11.18 22.00 -13.84
N PRO A 68 11.43 22.47 -12.61
CA PRO A 68 10.45 22.40 -11.51
C PRO A 68 9.15 23.17 -11.81
N GLU A 69 9.19 24.09 -12.77
CA GLU A 69 8.03 24.82 -13.28
C GLU A 69 7.06 23.93 -14.06
N VAL A 70 7.51 22.77 -14.57
CA VAL A 70 6.64 21.74 -15.17
C VAL A 70 5.88 21.01 -14.07
N ILE A 71 4.73 21.56 -13.71
CA ILE A 71 3.86 21.02 -12.65
C ILE A 71 3.09 19.78 -13.09
N TRP A 72 2.90 19.57 -14.40
CA TRP A 72 2.23 18.37 -14.90
C TRP A 72 2.67 18.03 -16.31
N MET A 73 2.76 16.74 -16.59
CA MET A 73 2.92 16.20 -17.92
C MET A 73 2.04 14.96 -18.05
N ASN A 74 1.29 14.88 -19.14
CA ASN A 74 0.54 13.66 -19.44
C ASN A 74 1.54 12.54 -19.76
N ASP A 75 1.56 11.50 -18.93
CA ASP A 75 2.42 10.33 -19.10
C ASP A 75 1.63 9.12 -19.64
N GLN A 76 0.36 9.34 -20.00
CA GLN A 76 -0.50 8.33 -20.56
C GLN A 76 -0.23 8.16 -22.06
N SER A 77 -0.48 6.94 -22.51
CA SER A 77 -0.35 6.49 -23.89
C SER A 77 -1.51 6.93 -24.79
N TYR A 78 -2.67 7.23 -24.21
CA TYR A 78 -3.83 7.74 -24.92
C TYR A 78 -3.90 9.26 -24.81
N TRP A 79 -3.73 9.91 -25.95
CA TRP A 79 -3.79 11.36 -26.11
C TRP A 79 -5.13 11.73 -26.72
N GLN A 80 -5.92 12.52 -26.00
CA GLN A 80 -7.05 13.21 -26.64
C GLN A 80 -6.46 14.28 -27.56
N GLN A 81 -6.88 14.30 -28.83
CA GLN A 81 -6.49 15.38 -29.75
C GLN A 81 -6.87 16.73 -29.13
N GLY A 82 -5.90 17.65 -29.04
CA GLY A 82 -6.07 18.97 -28.41
C GLY A 82 -6.05 18.98 -26.87
N GLY A 83 -5.66 17.88 -26.23
CA GLY A 83 -5.41 17.84 -24.79
C GLY A 83 -3.99 18.30 -24.44
N PRO A 84 -3.79 18.99 -23.30
CA PRO A 84 -2.47 19.47 -22.90
C PRO A 84 -1.50 18.30 -22.70
N TRP A 85 -0.28 18.45 -23.22
CA TRP A 85 0.80 17.53 -22.92
C TRP A 85 1.61 17.97 -21.73
N ILE A 86 2.16 19.18 -21.77
CA ILE A 86 2.95 19.74 -20.68
C ILE A 86 2.21 20.97 -20.16
N VAL A 87 2.09 21.07 -18.83
CA VAL A 87 1.61 22.27 -18.15
C VAL A 87 2.71 22.80 -17.25
N SER A 88 3.05 24.07 -17.43
CA SER A 88 4.13 24.75 -16.75
C SER A 88 3.68 26.09 -16.17
N THR A 89 4.30 26.52 -15.06
CA THR A 89 4.07 27.87 -14.49
C THR A 89 4.80 28.97 -15.25
N VAL A 90 5.81 28.62 -16.07
CA VAL A 90 6.56 29.55 -16.93
C VAL A 90 6.80 28.94 -18.32
N LYS A 91 7.10 29.77 -19.32
CA LYS A 91 7.57 29.27 -20.61
C LYS A 91 8.99 28.76 -20.49
N ILE A 92 9.20 27.48 -20.77
CA ILE A 92 10.53 26.87 -20.87
C ILE A 92 10.99 26.99 -22.32
N PRO A 93 12.27 27.26 -22.61
CA PRO A 93 12.71 27.38 -24.00
C PRO A 93 12.37 26.14 -24.82
N GLU A 94 11.64 26.33 -25.91
CA GLU A 94 11.12 25.25 -26.77
C GLU A 94 12.28 24.41 -27.33
N SER A 95 13.42 25.04 -27.62
CA SER A 95 14.65 24.35 -28.04
C SER A 95 15.19 23.35 -27.01
N MET A 96 14.97 23.59 -25.70
CA MET A 96 15.36 22.62 -24.67
C MET A 96 14.38 21.47 -24.61
N ILE A 97 13.07 21.76 -24.64
CA ILE A 97 12.04 20.70 -24.70
C ILE A 97 12.32 19.81 -25.92
N MET A 98 12.59 20.42 -27.08
CA MET A 98 13.02 19.73 -28.30
C MET A 98 14.24 18.83 -28.03
N ALA A 99 15.36 19.39 -27.58
CA ALA A 99 16.60 18.64 -27.37
C ALA A 99 16.40 17.44 -26.41
N PHE A 100 15.70 17.66 -25.30
CA PHE A 100 15.45 16.59 -24.32
C PHE A 100 14.54 15.49 -24.84
N CYS A 101 13.50 15.85 -25.59
CA CYS A 101 12.57 14.88 -26.16
C CYS A 101 13.20 14.11 -27.31
N MET A 102 13.95 14.78 -28.20
CA MET A 102 14.66 14.13 -29.30
C MET A 102 15.71 13.15 -28.81
N GLY A 103 16.50 13.51 -27.79
CA GLY A 103 17.43 12.58 -27.15
C GLY A 103 16.72 11.35 -26.57
N TRP A 104 15.56 11.54 -25.94
CA TRP A 104 14.75 10.44 -25.45
C TRP A 104 14.21 9.56 -26.57
N PHE A 105 13.69 10.13 -27.67
CA PHE A 105 13.18 9.37 -28.80
C PHE A 105 14.27 8.55 -29.49
N GLN A 106 15.47 9.13 -29.68
CA GLN A 106 16.63 8.43 -30.23
C GLN A 106 17.01 7.21 -29.38
N GLU A 107 16.99 7.35 -28.05
CA GLU A 107 17.26 6.25 -27.14
C GLU A 107 16.18 5.15 -27.24
N GLN A 108 14.90 5.53 -27.30
CA GLN A 108 13.81 4.55 -27.48
C GLN A 108 13.88 3.83 -28.83
N ALA A 109 14.23 4.56 -29.89
CA ALA A 109 14.45 4.04 -31.23
C ALA A 109 15.62 3.02 -31.25
N PHE A 110 16.78 3.41 -30.70
CA PHE A 110 17.98 2.58 -30.62
C PHE A 110 17.75 1.28 -29.83
N ASN A 111 17.01 1.38 -28.71
CA ASN A 111 16.70 0.24 -27.86
C ASN A 111 15.53 -0.62 -28.35
N SER A 112 14.84 -0.17 -29.40
CA SER A 112 13.70 -0.89 -29.95
C SER A 112 14.15 -2.14 -30.69
N LYS A 113 13.59 -3.29 -30.31
CA LYS A 113 13.80 -4.55 -31.05
C LYS A 113 13.27 -4.49 -32.49
N THR A 114 12.36 -3.57 -32.78
CA THR A 114 11.70 -3.43 -34.09
C THR A 114 12.39 -2.43 -35.02
N LYS A 115 13.59 -1.91 -34.68
CA LYS A 115 14.38 -0.96 -35.52
C LYS A 115 13.52 0.19 -36.04
N VAL A 116 12.92 0.92 -35.10
CA VAL A 116 12.11 2.10 -35.41
C VAL A 116 13.05 3.29 -35.58
N ASP A 117 12.86 4.11 -36.62
CA ASP A 117 13.61 5.35 -36.79
C ASP A 117 13.14 6.43 -35.81
N SER A 118 14.07 7.25 -35.33
CA SER A 118 13.75 8.43 -34.53
C SER A 118 12.78 9.35 -35.30
N PRO A 119 11.81 10.02 -34.64
CA PRO A 119 10.97 10.98 -35.33
C PRO A 119 11.82 12.13 -35.88
N GLN A 120 11.25 12.84 -36.86
CA GLN A 120 11.77 14.13 -37.28
C GLN A 120 11.50 15.20 -36.23
N GLU A 121 12.26 16.29 -36.27
CA GLU A 121 11.96 17.47 -35.47
C GLU A 121 10.62 18.07 -35.94
N PRO A 122 9.69 18.37 -35.02
CA PRO A 122 8.44 19.04 -35.35
C PRO A 122 8.70 20.43 -35.90
N HIS A 123 7.79 20.91 -36.74
CA HIS A 123 7.82 22.29 -37.20
C HIS A 123 7.71 23.25 -36.02
N GLU A 124 8.36 24.42 -36.08
CA GLU A 124 8.32 25.44 -35.02
C GLU A 124 6.88 25.85 -34.63
N LYS A 125 5.93 25.72 -35.55
CA LYS A 125 4.50 26.01 -35.32
C LYS A 125 3.76 24.94 -34.51
N GLU A 126 4.34 23.77 -34.29
CA GLU A 126 3.72 22.67 -33.53
C GLU A 126 4.25 22.59 -32.10
N LEU A 127 5.48 23.02 -31.85
CA LEU A 127 6.11 23.00 -30.54
C LEU A 127 6.19 24.43 -29.95
N TYR A 128 5.08 24.91 -29.38
CA TYR A 128 5.00 26.25 -28.78
C TYR A 128 4.22 26.25 -27.47
N TRP A 129 4.49 27.25 -26.62
CA TRP A 129 3.71 27.49 -25.41
C TRP A 129 2.50 28.38 -25.66
N GLU A 130 1.31 27.86 -25.41
CA GLU A 130 0.08 28.63 -25.33
C GLU A 130 -0.13 29.12 -23.89
N SER A 131 -0.35 30.43 -23.71
CA SER A 131 -0.75 30.97 -22.41
C SER A 131 -2.24 30.73 -22.20
N THR A 132 -2.59 30.19 -21.05
CA THR A 132 -3.98 29.88 -20.70
C THR A 132 -4.19 30.01 -19.20
N VAL A 133 -5.42 29.81 -18.74
CA VAL A 133 -5.74 29.73 -17.31
C VAL A 133 -5.83 28.28 -16.87
N LEU A 134 -5.51 28.05 -15.59
CA LEU A 134 -5.48 26.72 -14.99
C LEU A 134 -6.80 25.96 -15.17
N ALA A 135 -7.94 26.64 -15.06
CA ALA A 135 -9.27 26.04 -15.27
C ALA A 135 -9.42 25.35 -16.64
N ASN A 136 -8.75 25.85 -17.69
CA ASN A 136 -8.85 25.31 -19.04
C ASN A 136 -8.01 24.04 -19.25
N VAL A 137 -7.08 23.76 -18.34
CA VAL A 137 -6.24 22.55 -18.40
C VAL A 137 -6.61 21.52 -17.34
N LEU A 138 -7.44 21.89 -16.35
CA LEU A 138 -7.91 20.97 -15.34
C LEU A 138 -8.96 20.00 -15.89
N SER A 139 -8.81 18.73 -15.56
CA SER A 139 -9.76 17.67 -15.84
C SER A 139 -9.86 16.73 -14.63
N VAL A 140 -10.91 15.90 -14.60
CA VAL A 140 -11.06 14.84 -13.59
C VAL A 140 -9.85 13.89 -13.58
N THR A 141 -9.17 13.73 -14.73
CA THR A 141 -8.04 12.81 -14.86
C THR A 141 -6.71 13.39 -14.39
N ASN A 142 -6.55 14.72 -14.34
CA ASN A 142 -5.27 15.34 -13.96
C ASN A 142 -5.31 16.19 -12.69
N GLU A 143 -6.48 16.62 -12.21
CA GLU A 143 -6.58 17.56 -11.09
C GLU A 143 -5.91 17.03 -9.79
N TYR A 144 -5.92 15.70 -9.61
CA TYR A 144 -5.33 15.03 -8.45
C TYR A 144 -3.80 15.08 -8.42
N GLN A 145 -3.16 15.39 -9.56
CA GLN A 145 -1.71 15.56 -9.67
C GLN A 145 -1.35 17.03 -9.84
N LEU A 146 -2.09 17.73 -10.71
CA LEU A 146 -1.78 19.10 -11.13
C LEU A 146 -1.96 20.11 -9.99
N ILE A 147 -3.06 20.03 -9.22
CA ILE A 147 -3.30 20.96 -8.10
C ILE A 147 -2.23 20.79 -7.00
N PRO A 148 -1.93 19.58 -6.49
CA PRO A 148 -0.82 19.40 -5.54
C PRO A 148 0.53 19.89 -6.07
N ALA A 149 0.85 19.62 -7.34
CA ALA A 149 2.11 20.04 -7.94
C ALA A 149 2.24 21.57 -8.06
N LEU A 150 1.15 22.26 -8.41
CA LEU A 150 1.11 23.72 -8.43
C LEU A 150 1.35 24.30 -7.03
N VAL A 151 0.71 23.75 -6.01
CA VAL A 151 0.91 24.21 -4.62
C VAL A 151 2.34 23.91 -4.17
N ALA A 152 2.91 22.75 -4.52
CA ALA A 152 4.31 22.42 -4.25
C ALA A 152 5.27 23.40 -4.92
N ASN A 153 5.04 23.73 -6.18
CA ASN A 153 5.86 24.66 -6.93
C ASN A 153 5.89 26.03 -6.25
N ARG A 154 4.72 26.60 -5.96
CA ARG A 154 4.61 27.89 -5.24
C ARG A 154 5.28 27.85 -3.88
N PHE A 155 5.04 26.77 -3.13
CA PHE A 155 5.65 26.59 -1.82
C PHE A 155 7.18 26.63 -1.90
N CYS A 156 7.79 26.03 -2.92
CA CYS A 156 9.25 25.99 -3.07
C CYS A 156 9.87 27.29 -3.62
N GLN A 157 9.08 28.29 -4.04
CA GLN A 157 9.62 29.52 -4.65
C GLN A 157 10.22 30.50 -3.64
N THR A 158 9.84 30.41 -2.37
CA THR A 158 10.28 31.38 -1.34
C THR A 158 10.81 30.68 -0.09
N ASN A 159 11.79 31.32 0.56
CA ASN A 159 12.31 30.87 1.83
C ASN A 159 11.23 30.94 2.91
N LYS A 160 11.13 29.88 3.70
CA LYS A 160 10.10 29.70 4.70
C LYS A 160 10.62 30.07 6.07
N LYS A 161 10.01 31.08 6.68
CA LYS A 161 10.30 31.46 8.06
C LYS A 161 9.51 30.55 9.00
N ILE A 162 10.20 29.65 9.68
CA ILE A 162 9.56 28.72 10.60
C ILE A 162 9.24 29.46 11.91
N PRO A 163 7.99 29.44 12.40
CA PRO A 163 7.64 30.05 13.68
C PRO A 163 8.49 29.48 14.82
N ILE A 164 9.02 30.36 15.69
CA ILE A 164 9.75 29.93 16.89
C ILE A 164 8.75 29.27 17.83
N ILE A 165 9.00 28.01 18.19
CA ILE A 165 8.24 27.29 19.20
C ILE A 165 9.14 27.01 20.40
N GLU A 166 8.65 27.40 21.57
CA GLU A 166 9.36 27.26 22.84
C GLU A 166 9.75 25.79 23.09
N GLY A 167 11.04 25.55 23.37
CA GLY A 167 11.58 24.20 23.58
C GLY A 167 11.94 23.42 22.30
N CYS A 168 11.88 24.02 21.12
CA CYS A 168 12.32 23.40 19.87
C CYS A 168 13.42 24.20 19.17
N GLU A 169 14.56 23.55 18.91
CA GLU A 169 15.64 24.09 18.08
C GLU A 169 15.34 23.82 16.60
N LEU A 170 14.41 24.56 16.02
CA LEU A 170 14.14 24.52 14.58
C LEU A 170 14.98 25.57 13.85
N PRO A 171 15.46 25.26 12.63
CA PRO A 171 16.01 26.28 11.75
C PRO A 171 14.96 27.37 11.52
N THR A 172 15.34 28.63 11.72
CA THR A 172 14.42 29.78 11.63
C THR A 172 14.01 30.10 10.20
N ASN A 173 14.86 29.79 9.22
CA ASN A 173 14.58 29.88 7.80
C ASN A 173 14.92 28.54 7.14
N LEU A 174 14.04 28.07 6.26
CA LEU A 174 14.26 26.86 5.46
C LEU A 174 13.91 27.13 4.00
N SER A 175 14.82 26.71 3.12
CA SER A 175 14.55 26.63 1.68
C SER A 175 13.98 25.25 1.34
N PHE A 176 13.09 25.18 0.35
CA PHE A 176 12.50 23.93 -0.11
C PHE A 176 12.71 23.73 -1.60
N SER A 177 12.95 22.47 -1.98
CA SER A 177 13.04 22.02 -3.37
C SER A 177 11.96 21.01 -3.66
N GLN A 178 11.44 21.01 -4.89
CA GLN A 178 10.52 19.97 -5.31
C GLN A 178 11.25 18.62 -5.46
N VAL A 179 10.57 17.54 -5.11
CA VAL A 179 11.03 16.17 -5.38
C VAL A 179 10.00 15.47 -6.23
N HIS A 180 10.35 15.17 -7.47
CA HIS A 180 9.44 14.53 -8.41
C HIS A 180 9.46 13.02 -8.17
N THR A 181 8.35 12.53 -7.63
CA THR A 181 8.06 11.11 -7.47
C THR A 181 6.70 10.83 -8.11
N LYS A 182 6.57 9.71 -8.82
CA LYS A 182 5.34 9.36 -9.56
C LYS A 182 4.08 9.55 -8.70
N GLY A 183 3.17 10.41 -9.15
CA GLY A 183 1.86 10.64 -8.54
C GLY A 183 1.87 11.31 -7.17
N VAL A 184 2.99 11.89 -6.72
CA VAL A 184 3.08 12.59 -5.44
C VAL A 184 3.86 13.89 -5.60
N ALA A 185 3.20 15.02 -5.32
CA ALA A 185 3.87 16.31 -5.20
C ALA A 185 4.55 16.39 -3.83
N GLU A 186 5.86 16.58 -3.82
CA GLU A 186 6.68 16.54 -2.62
C GLU A 186 7.62 17.76 -2.57
N CYS A 187 7.67 18.42 -1.42
CA CYS A 187 8.63 19.47 -1.11
C CYS A 187 9.61 18.93 -0.05
N MET A 188 10.89 19.09 -0.29
CA MET A 188 11.95 18.68 0.63
C MET A 188 12.76 19.90 1.05
N SER A 189 12.98 20.06 2.35
CA SER A 189 13.84 21.12 2.85
C SER A 189 15.29 20.89 2.41
N GLU A 190 16.11 21.93 2.52
CA GLU A 190 17.55 21.76 2.57
C GLU A 190 17.99 20.78 3.69
N LEU A 191 19.25 20.31 3.59
CA LEU A 191 19.81 19.35 4.54
C LEU A 191 20.05 19.98 5.90
N ILE A 192 19.52 19.35 6.93
CA ILE A 192 19.69 19.74 8.33
C ILE A 192 20.70 18.80 8.98
N ASN A 193 21.82 19.38 9.41
CA ASN A 193 22.86 18.69 10.13
C ASN A 193 22.52 18.66 11.63
N SER A 194 22.51 17.47 12.23
CA SER A 194 22.33 17.30 13.67
C SER A 194 23.40 16.36 14.25
N LYS A 195 23.57 16.38 15.57
CA LYS A 195 24.44 15.42 16.28
C LYS A 195 24.06 13.95 16.03
N LYS A 196 22.83 13.67 15.58
CA LYS A 196 22.29 12.32 15.33
C LYS A 196 22.41 11.88 13.87
N GLY A 197 22.86 12.76 12.97
CA GLY A 197 22.95 12.53 11.54
C GLY A 197 22.32 13.65 10.72
N VAL A 198 22.23 13.44 9.40
CA VAL A 198 21.70 14.41 8.43
C VAL A 198 20.31 13.99 7.93
N TYR A 199 19.40 14.96 7.86
CA TYR A 199 18.04 14.74 7.41
C TYR A 199 17.45 15.97 6.72
N ALA A 200 16.28 15.81 6.09
CA ALA A 200 15.45 16.89 5.59
C ALA A 200 13.99 16.68 6.00
N TYR A 201 13.26 17.77 6.19
CA TYR A 201 11.80 17.72 6.30
C TYR A 201 11.22 17.45 4.92
N VAL A 202 10.20 16.60 4.88
CA VAL A 202 9.49 16.25 3.65
C VAL A 202 8.00 16.52 3.84
N ILE A 203 7.46 17.34 2.96
CA ILE A 203 6.03 17.67 2.89
C ILE A 203 5.49 17.01 1.63
N ARG A 204 4.44 16.19 1.77
CA ARG A 204 3.75 15.58 0.61
C ARG A 204 2.34 16.10 0.51
N LEU A 205 1.99 16.52 -0.69
CA LEU A 205 0.71 17.10 -1.06
C LEU A 205 -0.07 16.07 -1.85
N ARG A 206 -1.32 15.83 -1.46
CA ARG A 206 -2.24 14.92 -2.16
C ARG A 206 -3.64 15.48 -2.17
N MET A 207 -4.28 15.41 -3.32
CA MET A 207 -5.72 15.57 -3.41
C MET A 207 -6.40 14.29 -2.93
N LYS A 208 -7.47 14.47 -2.15
CA LYS A 208 -8.37 13.40 -1.72
C LYS A 208 -9.80 13.91 -1.76
N THR A 209 -10.76 13.00 -1.62
CA THR A 209 -12.15 13.33 -1.27
C THR A 209 -12.39 13.05 0.21
N ARG A 210 -13.40 13.69 0.80
CA ARG A 210 -13.78 13.47 2.19
C ARG A 210 -14.69 12.24 2.30
N GLY A 211 -14.41 11.33 3.24
CA GLY A 211 -15.31 10.21 3.53
C GLY A 211 -16.71 10.71 3.94
N GLY A 212 -17.75 10.16 3.31
CA GLY A 212 -19.15 10.60 3.49
C GLY A 212 -19.54 11.85 2.67
N ASP A 213 -18.62 12.49 1.95
CA ASP A 213 -18.88 13.64 1.08
C ASP A 213 -17.92 13.62 -0.12
N GLY A 214 -18.23 12.75 -1.10
CA GLY A 214 -17.39 12.50 -2.27
C GLY A 214 -17.24 13.71 -3.21
N GLY A 215 -18.17 14.68 -3.15
CA GLY A 215 -18.08 15.92 -3.92
C GLY A 215 -17.04 16.90 -3.35
N LYS A 216 -16.66 16.72 -2.08
CA LYS A 216 -15.75 17.63 -1.39
C LYS A 216 -14.30 17.24 -1.60
N ARG A 217 -13.64 18.01 -2.46
CA ARG A 217 -12.20 17.91 -2.75
C ARG A 217 -11.37 18.55 -1.64
N ILE A 218 -10.39 17.82 -1.14
CA ILE A 218 -9.48 18.26 -0.08
C ILE A 218 -8.03 18.11 -0.51
N LEU A 219 -7.21 19.11 -0.20
CA LEU A 219 -5.76 19.04 -0.31
C LEU A 219 -5.20 18.63 1.05
N HIS A 220 -4.61 17.44 1.12
CA HIS A 220 -4.05 16.85 2.33
C HIS A 220 -2.51 16.92 2.33
N PHE A 221 -1.95 17.26 3.48
CA PHE A 221 -0.52 17.41 3.72
C PHE A 221 -0.03 16.32 4.67
N SER A 222 1.04 15.63 4.30
CA SER A 222 1.74 14.73 5.21
C SER A 222 3.16 15.19 5.44
N LEU A 223 3.61 15.14 6.69
CA LEU A 223 4.94 15.55 7.12
C LEU A 223 5.79 14.32 7.46
N GLY A 224 7.03 14.30 6.99
CA GLY A 224 7.97 13.23 7.23
C GLY A 224 9.40 13.75 7.38
N ILE A 225 10.28 12.84 7.80
CA ILE A 225 11.72 13.06 7.84
C ILE A 225 12.34 12.11 6.81
N ARG A 226 13.16 12.65 5.92
CA ARG A 226 14.04 11.86 5.04
C ARG A 226 15.46 11.95 5.54
N ARG A 227 16.14 10.80 5.60
CA ARG A 227 17.50 10.68 6.12
C ARG A 227 18.45 10.36 4.97
N PHE A 228 19.70 10.77 5.11
CA PHE A 228 20.71 10.60 4.08
C PHE A 228 21.96 9.93 4.64
N ILE A 229 22.65 9.22 3.77
CA ILE A 229 23.89 8.52 4.06
C ILE A 229 25.04 9.37 3.56
N ARG A 230 26.10 9.47 4.37
CA ARG A 230 27.31 10.25 4.05
C ARG A 230 28.56 9.40 3.99
N GLU A 231 28.47 8.18 4.52
CA GLU A 231 29.53 7.19 4.55
C GLU A 231 29.68 6.51 3.19
N ALA A 232 30.90 6.10 2.86
CA ALA A 232 31.15 5.32 1.65
C ALA A 232 30.63 3.89 1.80
N TYR A 233 29.88 3.40 0.81
CA TYR A 233 29.36 2.03 0.73
C TYR A 233 29.95 1.23 -0.43
N VAL A 234 30.72 1.86 -1.30
CA VAL A 234 31.54 1.20 -2.32
C VAL A 234 32.99 1.61 -2.08
N THR A 235 33.89 0.64 -2.01
CA THR A 235 35.33 0.86 -1.79
C THR A 235 36.13 -0.17 -2.58
N GLU A 236 37.46 -0.04 -2.60
CA GLU A 236 38.36 -1.07 -3.13
C GLU A 236 38.15 -2.46 -2.51
N LYS A 237 37.65 -2.53 -1.26
CA LYS A 237 37.37 -3.78 -0.55
C LYS A 237 36.04 -4.44 -0.95
N GLY A 238 35.21 -3.76 -1.75
CA GLY A 238 33.93 -4.24 -2.24
C GLY A 238 32.74 -3.30 -1.95
N CYS A 239 31.55 -3.78 -2.29
CA CYS A 239 30.27 -3.10 -2.11
C CYS A 239 29.57 -3.60 -0.83
N PHE A 240 29.30 -2.67 0.09
CA PHE A 240 28.69 -2.91 1.40
C PHE A 240 27.19 -2.60 1.44
N VAL A 241 26.56 -2.33 0.29
CA VAL A 241 25.11 -2.25 0.20
C VAL A 241 24.52 -3.64 0.48
N GLU A 242 23.62 -3.76 1.45
CA GLU A 242 23.01 -5.04 1.80
C GLU A 242 21.92 -5.45 0.79
N GLY A 243 22.00 -6.69 0.28
CA GLY A 243 20.97 -7.34 -0.55
C GLY A 243 20.86 -6.85 -2.00
N ASP A 244 19.99 -7.49 -2.80
CA ASP A 244 19.58 -7.08 -4.16
C ASP A 244 18.35 -6.14 -4.13
N THR A 245 18.09 -5.50 -3.00
CA THR A 245 16.92 -4.63 -2.80
C THR A 245 17.15 -3.26 -3.42
N LYS A 246 16.09 -2.69 -4.03
CA LYS A 246 16.14 -1.35 -4.64
C LYS A 246 16.32 -0.28 -3.56
N SER A 247 17.37 0.52 -3.71
CA SER A 247 17.66 1.71 -2.89
C SER A 247 17.46 2.98 -3.71
N ALA A 248 17.14 4.09 -3.05
CA ALA A 248 16.78 5.34 -3.71
C ALA A 248 17.89 6.39 -3.58
N MET A 249 18.02 7.21 -4.61
CA MET A 249 18.87 8.40 -4.62
C MET A 249 18.05 9.57 -5.16
N LEU A 250 18.27 10.76 -4.60
CA LEU A 250 17.72 11.99 -5.13
C LEU A 250 18.80 12.71 -5.92
N VAL A 251 18.49 13.11 -7.14
CA VAL A 251 19.42 13.73 -8.06
C VAL A 251 18.88 15.06 -8.53
N SER A 252 19.70 16.11 -8.42
CA SER A 252 19.41 17.44 -8.95
C SER A 252 20.54 17.86 -9.89
N LEU A 253 20.18 18.51 -10.99
CA LEU A 253 21.11 19.05 -11.98
C LEU A 253 21.17 20.56 -11.82
N ASN A 254 22.37 21.11 -11.85
CA ASN A 254 22.52 22.55 -12.08
C ASN A 254 22.24 22.79 -13.57
N ASN A 255 21.18 23.54 -13.88
CA ASN A 255 20.86 23.87 -15.27
C ASN A 255 21.35 25.30 -15.58
N PRO A 256 22.52 25.47 -16.23
CA PRO A 256 23.09 26.79 -16.49
C PRO A 256 22.14 27.66 -17.30
N PHE A 257 21.38 27.05 -18.21
CA PHE A 257 20.46 27.78 -19.08
C PHE A 257 19.24 28.36 -18.35
N LEU A 258 18.87 27.78 -17.20
CA LEU A 258 17.81 28.30 -16.36
C LEU A 258 18.34 29.39 -15.41
N ARG A 259 19.53 29.20 -14.85
CA ARG A 259 20.20 30.20 -14.01
C ARG A 259 20.37 31.54 -14.72
N ASP A 260 20.84 31.50 -15.97
CA ASP A 260 21.08 32.71 -16.78
C ASP A 260 19.77 33.45 -17.15
N ARG A 261 18.61 32.82 -16.92
CA ARG A 261 17.26 33.38 -17.17
C ARG A 261 16.47 33.65 -15.88
N GLY A 262 17.11 33.55 -14.71
CA GLY A 262 16.46 33.78 -13.42
C GLY A 262 15.50 32.66 -12.98
N LEU A 263 15.51 31.51 -13.67
CA LEU A 263 14.75 30.32 -13.30
C LEU A 263 15.67 29.44 -12.44
N GLY A 264 15.78 29.75 -11.14
CA GLY A 264 16.86 29.24 -10.29
C GLY A 264 16.51 28.07 -9.37
N SER A 265 15.26 27.59 -9.38
CA SER A 265 14.83 26.57 -8.42
C SER A 265 15.44 25.20 -8.75
N ARG A 266 16.09 24.57 -7.76
CA ARG A 266 16.50 23.17 -7.87
C ARG A 266 15.33 22.24 -7.59
N SER A 267 15.25 21.15 -8.35
CA SER A 267 14.36 20.02 -8.11
C SER A 267 15.13 18.71 -8.17
N TYR A 268 14.61 17.72 -7.45
CA TYR A 268 15.22 16.40 -7.38
C TYR A 268 14.38 15.37 -8.12
N ALA A 269 15.02 14.59 -8.98
CA ALA A 269 14.51 13.32 -9.47
C ALA A 269 14.81 12.21 -8.46
N LYS A 270 13.85 11.33 -8.20
CA LYS A 270 14.11 10.10 -7.45
C LYS A 270 14.47 8.97 -8.40
N ILE A 271 15.72 8.50 -8.34
CA ILE A 271 16.22 7.37 -9.11
C ILE A 271 16.54 6.17 -8.20
N TRP A 272 16.60 4.98 -8.78
CA TRP A 272 16.78 3.73 -8.04
C TRP A 272 18.05 3.00 -8.47
N PHE A 273 18.79 2.48 -7.51
CA PHE A 273 19.96 1.63 -7.72
C PHE A 273 19.84 0.35 -6.89
N ARG A 274 20.65 -0.65 -7.23
CA ARG A 274 20.78 -1.91 -6.48
C ARG A 274 22.17 -2.50 -6.61
N ARG A 275 22.55 -3.36 -5.66
CA ARG A 275 23.80 -4.11 -5.72
C ARG A 275 23.76 -5.14 -6.85
N LYS A 276 24.92 -5.36 -7.49
CA LYS A 276 25.17 -6.44 -8.43
C LYS A 276 26.59 -6.96 -8.20
N GLY A 277 26.72 -8.04 -7.44
CA GLY A 277 28.03 -8.55 -7.03
C GLY A 277 28.79 -7.54 -6.17
N ASN A 278 29.94 -7.07 -6.65
CA ASN A 278 30.80 -6.12 -5.94
C ASN A 278 30.63 -4.66 -6.39
N HIS A 279 29.67 -4.37 -7.27
CA HIS A 279 29.32 -3.03 -7.72
C HIS A 279 27.83 -2.76 -7.47
N THR A 280 27.40 -1.55 -7.75
CA THR A 280 25.99 -1.16 -7.88
C THR A 280 25.66 -0.82 -9.32
N ARG A 281 24.37 -0.87 -9.64
CA ARG A 281 23.86 -0.40 -10.93
C ARG A 281 22.52 0.28 -10.75
N TRP A 282 22.22 1.17 -11.68
CA TRP A 282 20.88 1.72 -11.84
C TRP A 282 19.88 0.61 -12.16
N VAL A 283 18.68 0.73 -11.59
CA VAL A 283 17.62 -0.27 -11.71
C VAL A 283 16.82 -0.06 -13.00
N ASP A 284 16.55 1.19 -13.31
CA ASP A 284 15.85 1.66 -14.49
C ASP A 284 16.87 2.51 -15.28
N ARG A 285 16.86 2.47 -16.62
CA ARG A 285 17.73 3.30 -17.50
C ARG A 285 17.44 4.81 -17.42
N SER A 286 16.87 5.27 -16.32
CA SER A 286 16.58 6.67 -16.09
C SER A 286 17.86 7.51 -16.02
N ASP A 287 18.97 6.92 -15.59
CA ASP A 287 20.30 7.52 -15.44
C ASP A 287 20.94 7.98 -16.77
N GLU A 288 20.84 7.16 -17.82
CA GLU A 288 21.43 7.41 -19.15
C GLU A 288 20.91 8.74 -19.76
N ILE A 289 19.73 9.19 -19.33
CA ILE A 289 19.07 10.35 -19.91
C ILE A 289 19.34 11.64 -19.12
N PHE A 290 19.78 11.57 -17.86
CA PHE A 290 19.95 12.75 -17.01
C PHE A 290 21.26 13.49 -17.28
N TRP A 291 22.36 12.76 -17.42
CA TRP A 291 23.71 13.33 -17.38
C TRP A 291 24.27 13.64 -18.76
N ASP A 292 24.03 12.72 -19.69
CA ASP A 292 24.65 12.73 -21.02
C ASP A 292 24.16 13.92 -21.86
N VAL A 293 22.92 14.37 -21.63
CA VAL A 293 22.28 15.41 -22.43
C VAL A 293 22.72 16.83 -22.04
N LEU A 294 23.00 17.10 -20.75
CA LEU A 294 23.42 18.43 -20.30
C LEU A 294 24.94 18.61 -20.28
N TRP A 295 25.69 17.55 -19.95
CA TRP A 295 27.11 17.67 -19.64
C TRP A 295 28.01 16.67 -20.40
N GLY A 296 27.43 15.75 -21.17
CA GLY A 296 28.17 14.79 -21.99
C GLY A 296 29.04 13.80 -21.17
N LYS A 297 28.70 13.58 -19.90
CA LYS A 297 29.41 12.68 -18.99
C LYS A 297 28.42 11.82 -18.22
N THR A 298 28.62 10.50 -18.22
CA THR A 298 27.86 9.58 -17.37
C THR A 298 28.39 9.61 -15.94
N VAL A 299 27.49 9.61 -14.94
CA VAL A 299 27.84 9.41 -13.51
C VAL A 299 27.26 8.08 -13.04
N THR A 300 28.10 7.22 -12.47
CA THR A 300 27.67 5.90 -12.00
C THR A 300 27.21 5.93 -10.54
N SER A 301 26.36 4.98 -10.16
CA SER A 301 25.95 4.83 -8.75
C SER A 301 27.12 4.49 -7.84
N ASP A 302 28.16 3.81 -8.35
CA ASP A 302 29.38 3.47 -7.61
C ASP A 302 30.22 4.70 -7.31
N GLU A 303 30.42 5.60 -8.28
CA GLU A 303 31.16 6.85 -8.07
C GLU A 303 30.53 7.67 -6.93
N ILE A 304 29.20 7.76 -6.90
CA ILE A 304 28.47 8.48 -5.85
C ILE A 304 28.59 7.75 -4.51
N LEU A 305 28.40 6.43 -4.47
CA LEU A 305 28.48 5.66 -3.23
C LEU A 305 29.90 5.50 -2.68
N SER A 306 30.92 5.77 -3.48
CA SER A 306 32.32 5.77 -3.04
C SER A 306 32.67 7.05 -2.28
N ASN A 307 32.01 8.17 -2.59
CA ASN A 307 32.18 9.42 -1.88
C ASN A 307 30.91 10.29 -1.92
N PRO A 308 29.87 9.96 -1.13
CA PRO A 308 28.59 10.67 -1.19
C PRO A 308 28.71 12.17 -0.89
N LEU A 309 29.63 12.54 0.00
CA LEU A 309 29.85 13.93 0.43
C LEU A 309 30.19 14.89 -0.71
N VAL A 310 30.92 14.43 -1.72
CA VAL A 310 31.30 15.27 -2.88
C VAL A 310 30.07 15.71 -3.68
N TYR A 311 29.01 14.92 -3.63
CA TYR A 311 27.77 15.16 -4.39
C TYR A 311 26.69 15.87 -3.56
N GLU A 312 26.93 16.23 -2.31
CA GLU A 312 25.96 16.97 -1.49
C GLU A 312 25.96 18.49 -1.76
N GLY A 313 27.01 19.01 -2.40
CA GLY A 313 27.23 20.45 -2.58
C GLY A 313 26.09 21.17 -3.32
N ALA A 314 25.65 22.31 -2.77
CA ALA A 314 24.59 23.12 -3.38
C ALA A 314 25.03 23.84 -4.66
N ASP A 315 26.34 23.96 -4.91
CA ASP A 315 26.89 24.63 -6.10
C ASP A 315 27.46 23.66 -7.15
N SER A 316 27.38 22.35 -6.91
CA SER A 316 27.86 21.36 -7.87
C SER A 316 26.96 21.29 -9.10
N ASP A 317 27.54 20.97 -10.26
CA ASP A 317 26.80 20.69 -11.49
C ASP A 317 25.82 19.51 -11.33
N VAL A 318 26.22 18.59 -10.44
CA VAL A 318 25.56 17.33 -10.12
C VAL A 318 25.42 17.25 -8.61
N GLN A 319 24.19 17.29 -8.11
CA GLN A 319 23.91 17.03 -6.70
C GLN A 319 23.19 15.69 -6.56
N ALA A 320 23.71 14.82 -5.70
CA ALA A 320 23.15 13.50 -5.45
C ALA A 320 23.09 13.21 -3.95
N LEU A 321 21.91 12.83 -3.48
CA LEU A 321 21.63 12.54 -2.08
C LEU A 321 21.19 11.09 -1.92
N VAL A 322 22.01 10.26 -1.27
CA VAL A 322 21.72 8.84 -1.06
C VAL A 322 20.69 8.69 0.06
N VAL A 323 19.49 8.21 -0.27
CA VAL A 323 18.40 8.09 0.70
C VAL A 323 18.63 6.88 1.59
N TYR A 324 18.68 7.11 2.89
CA TYR A 324 18.79 6.04 3.88
C TYR A 324 17.58 5.11 3.85
N ASN A 325 17.86 3.82 3.95
CA ASN A 325 16.90 2.76 4.28
C ASN A 325 17.52 1.83 5.34
N ARG A 326 16.76 0.86 5.85
CA ARG A 326 17.22 -0.04 6.92
C ARG A 326 18.40 -0.94 6.54
N LEU A 327 18.75 -1.02 5.25
CA LEU A 327 19.86 -1.82 4.71
C LEU A 327 21.22 -1.13 4.88
N PHE A 328 21.22 0.14 5.31
CA PHE A 328 22.44 0.93 5.52
C PHE A 328 22.77 1.09 7.02
N GLY A 329 22.45 0.08 7.84
CA GLY A 329 22.69 0.08 9.28
C GLY A 329 21.69 0.92 10.08
N ASN A 330 21.98 1.20 11.36
CA ASN A 330 21.06 1.87 12.28
C ASN A 330 21.24 3.40 12.28
N SER A 331 20.17 4.15 11.97
CA SER A 331 20.16 5.61 12.11
C SER A 331 19.69 6.06 13.50
N LYS A 332 20.38 7.06 14.09
CA LYS A 332 20.02 7.67 15.38
C LYS A 332 18.91 8.72 15.28
N ILE A 333 18.49 9.10 14.07
CA ILE A 333 17.38 10.02 13.85
C ILE A 333 16.06 9.26 14.07
N GLY A 334 15.14 9.85 14.85
CA GLY A 334 13.83 9.25 15.13
C GLY A 334 12.93 9.13 13.90
N ALA A 335 11.91 8.27 13.97
CA ALA A 335 10.93 8.15 12.90
C ALA A 335 9.82 9.18 13.09
N GLY A 336 9.66 10.08 12.11
CA GLY A 336 8.54 11.03 12.05
C GLY A 336 8.85 12.42 12.61
N VAL A 337 7.99 13.37 12.24
CA VAL A 337 8.05 14.77 12.63
C VAL A 337 7.28 14.96 13.95
N GLY A 338 7.89 15.65 14.93
CA GLY A 338 7.27 15.91 16.23
C GLY A 338 6.05 16.84 16.13
N PHE A 339 5.29 16.93 17.21
CA PHE A 339 4.08 17.76 17.24
C PHE A 339 4.37 19.28 17.11
N PRO A 340 5.38 19.85 17.80
CA PRO A 340 5.76 21.24 17.60
C PRO A 340 6.05 21.57 16.13
N GLU A 341 6.84 20.74 15.46
CA GLU A 341 7.16 20.93 14.05
C GLU A 341 5.92 20.85 13.16
N LYS A 342 5.02 19.90 13.43
CA LYS A 342 3.72 19.82 12.73
C LYS A 342 2.90 21.10 12.90
N ALA A 343 2.87 21.68 14.10
CA ALA A 343 2.15 22.93 14.36
C ALA A 343 2.79 24.13 13.62
N ALA A 344 4.12 24.21 13.60
CA ALA A 344 4.84 25.23 12.82
C ALA A 344 4.54 25.14 11.33
N PHE A 345 4.62 23.94 10.74
CA PHE A 345 4.30 23.74 9.34
C PHE A 345 2.82 23.99 9.02
N PHE A 346 1.90 23.61 9.91
CA PHE A 346 0.48 23.94 9.76
C PHE A 346 0.24 25.44 9.69
N GLN A 347 0.83 26.21 10.61
CA GLN A 347 0.74 27.67 10.64
C GLN A 347 1.28 28.26 9.33
N LEU A 348 2.40 27.76 8.84
CA LEU A 348 2.99 28.21 7.59
C LEU A 348 2.07 27.94 6.40
N PHE A 349 1.41 26.78 6.34
CA PHE A 349 0.43 26.50 5.28
C PHE A 349 -0.85 27.32 5.40
N CYS A 350 -1.27 27.73 6.59
CA CYS A 350 -2.37 28.69 6.74
C CYS A 350 -2.02 30.04 6.12
N GLU A 351 -0.75 30.45 6.16
CA GLU A 351 -0.28 31.69 5.52
C GLU A 351 -0.16 31.52 4.00
N GLU A 352 0.44 30.41 3.54
CA GLU A 352 0.60 30.12 2.10
C GLU A 352 -0.73 29.88 1.37
N LEU A 353 -1.73 29.38 2.08
CA LEU A 353 -3.06 29.08 1.56
C LEU A 353 -4.13 29.90 2.28
N ALA A 354 -3.86 31.19 2.51
CA ALA A 354 -4.75 32.09 3.23
C ALA A 354 -6.17 32.16 2.61
N ASP A 355 -6.28 32.05 1.29
CA ASP A 355 -7.55 32.06 0.56
C ASP A 355 -8.28 30.70 0.57
N TRP A 356 -7.71 29.68 1.20
CA TRP A 356 -8.28 28.34 1.28
C TRP A 356 -8.76 28.06 2.70
N LYS A 357 -9.87 27.35 2.82
CA LYS A 357 -10.43 27.02 4.12
C LYS A 357 -9.75 25.78 4.70
N PRO A 358 -8.98 25.87 5.81
CA PRO A 358 -8.51 24.67 6.50
C PRO A 358 -9.71 23.87 7.02
N LEU A 359 -9.60 22.55 7.05
CA LEU A 359 -10.65 21.72 7.65
C LEU A 359 -10.82 22.08 9.13
N GLU A 360 -12.07 22.06 9.56
CA GLU A 360 -12.41 22.26 10.97
C GLU A 360 -11.71 21.20 11.84
N PRO A 361 -11.33 21.56 13.09
CA PRO A 361 -10.83 20.58 14.04
C PRO A 361 -11.80 19.41 14.13
N MET A 362 -11.25 18.19 14.14
CA MET A 362 -12.05 17.04 14.49
C MET A 362 -12.59 17.25 15.90
N GLN A 363 -13.83 16.83 16.13
CA GLN A 363 -14.35 16.78 17.48
C GLN A 363 -13.45 15.86 18.27
N GLU A 364 -12.97 16.35 19.42
CA GLU A 364 -12.37 15.46 20.39
C GLU A 364 -13.46 14.44 20.69
N LEU A 365 -13.24 13.20 20.27
CA LEU A 365 -13.91 12.10 20.90
C LEU A 365 -13.36 12.14 22.32
N ILE A 366 -14.04 12.89 23.19
CA ILE A 366 -14.01 12.64 24.61
C ILE A 366 -14.45 11.20 24.64
N GLY A 367 -13.48 10.29 24.67
CA GLY A 367 -13.74 8.90 24.92
C GLY A 367 -14.63 8.99 26.13
N LYS A 368 -15.91 8.65 25.98
CA LYS A 368 -16.76 8.49 27.14
C LYS A 368 -15.89 7.55 27.95
N LYS A 369 -15.30 8.04 29.05
CA LYS A 369 -14.92 7.17 30.15
C LYS A 369 -16.25 6.51 30.38
N ASN A 370 -16.42 5.31 29.83
CA ASN A 370 -17.69 4.64 29.81
C ASN A 370 -17.91 4.25 31.27
N LYS A 371 -18.40 5.22 32.05
CA LYS A 371 -19.45 5.02 33.03
C LYS A 371 -20.78 4.94 32.27
N SER A 372 -20.78 4.35 31.06
CA SER A 372 -21.97 3.66 30.60
C SER A 372 -22.01 2.39 31.44
N ARG A 373 -22.85 2.41 32.47
CA ARG A 373 -23.25 1.21 33.24
C ARG A 373 -23.83 0.10 32.35
N SER A 374 -23.99 0.31 31.04
CA SER A 374 -24.59 -0.65 30.10
C SER A 374 -23.56 -1.44 29.26
N TYR A 375 -22.39 -0.87 28.89
CA TYR A 375 -21.39 -1.61 28.09
C TYR A 375 -20.51 -2.56 28.92
N THR A 376 -20.29 -2.28 30.20
CA THR A 376 -19.59 -3.18 31.13
C THR A 376 -20.43 -4.38 31.56
N GLN A 377 -21.69 -4.47 31.11
CA GLN A 377 -22.58 -5.60 31.39
C GLN A 377 -22.69 -6.56 30.20
N LEU A 378 -22.19 -6.19 29.03
CA LEU A 378 -22.21 -7.09 27.87
C LEU A 378 -21.04 -8.06 27.97
N PRO A 379 -21.30 -9.36 27.71
CA PRO A 379 -20.26 -10.38 27.66
C PRO A 379 -19.19 -9.99 26.62
N PRO A 380 -17.94 -10.45 26.77
CA PRO A 380 -16.81 -10.06 25.92
C PRO A 380 -16.96 -10.57 24.47
N LEU A 381 -17.77 -11.61 24.26
CA LEU A 381 -18.07 -12.17 22.93
C LEU A 381 -19.52 -11.90 22.52
N PHE A 382 -19.75 -11.85 21.22
CA PHE A 382 -21.06 -11.69 20.59
C PHE A 382 -21.31 -12.81 19.59
N SER A 383 -22.48 -13.44 19.67
CA SER A 383 -23.04 -14.34 18.66
C SER A 383 -24.45 -13.88 18.33
N ILE A 384 -24.88 -14.06 17.08
CA ILE A 384 -26.25 -13.74 16.67
C ILE A 384 -27.28 -14.79 17.12
N SER A 385 -26.83 -16.02 17.38
CA SER A 385 -27.67 -17.14 17.78
C SER A 385 -26.97 -18.04 18.80
N PRO A 386 -27.72 -18.88 19.53
CA PRO A 386 -27.15 -20.02 20.23
C PRO A 386 -26.40 -20.94 19.26
N LYS A 387 -25.32 -21.59 19.73
CA LYS A 387 -24.50 -22.51 18.92
C LYS A 387 -23.95 -23.67 19.75
N GLN A 388 -23.76 -24.82 19.11
CA GLN A 388 -22.97 -25.95 19.62
C GLN A 388 -21.68 -26.10 18.81
N ILE A 389 -20.56 -25.97 19.51
CA ILE A 389 -19.24 -25.92 18.92
C ILE A 389 -18.37 -27.03 19.50
N VAL A 390 -17.58 -27.67 18.65
CA VAL A 390 -16.47 -28.53 19.07
C VAL A 390 -15.16 -27.90 18.67
N LEU A 391 -14.20 -27.89 19.59
CA LEU A 391 -12.81 -27.60 19.29
C LEU A 391 -11.97 -28.88 19.49
N GLU A 392 -11.59 -29.49 18.36
CA GLU A 392 -10.66 -30.60 18.33
C GLU A 392 -9.22 -30.07 18.42
N VAL A 393 -8.47 -30.52 19.41
CA VAL A 393 -7.06 -30.18 19.58
C VAL A 393 -6.21 -31.35 19.11
N TRP A 394 -5.59 -31.18 17.94
CA TRP A 394 -4.76 -32.17 17.27
C TRP A 394 -3.28 -31.92 17.60
N GLY A 395 -2.75 -32.61 18.61
CA GLY A 395 -1.39 -32.39 19.06
C GLY A 395 -1.04 -33.05 20.39
N SER A 396 0.02 -32.56 21.02
CA SER A 396 0.53 -33.02 22.30
C SER A 396 -0.51 -32.89 23.43
N ALA A 397 -0.37 -33.74 24.45
CA ALA A 397 -1.17 -33.63 25.68
C ALA A 397 -0.94 -32.29 26.40
N ASP A 398 0.25 -31.71 26.27
CA ASP A 398 0.58 -30.39 26.83
C ASP A 398 -0.20 -29.28 26.13
N LEU A 399 -0.29 -29.28 24.79
CA LEU A 399 -1.13 -28.33 24.05
C LEU A 399 -2.60 -28.44 24.49
N PHE A 400 -3.10 -29.66 24.64
CA PHE A 400 -4.47 -29.88 25.10
C PHE A 400 -4.69 -29.30 26.51
N LYS A 401 -3.78 -29.58 27.44
CA LYS A 401 -3.82 -29.04 28.81
C LYS A 401 -3.79 -27.51 28.83
N HIS A 402 -2.92 -26.88 28.04
CA HIS A 402 -2.89 -25.42 27.92
C HIS A 402 -4.18 -24.88 27.32
N THR A 403 -4.79 -25.58 26.36
CA THR A 403 -6.06 -25.19 25.75
C THR A 403 -7.19 -25.23 26.78
N VAL A 404 -7.28 -26.30 27.57
CA VAL A 404 -8.23 -26.41 28.69
C VAL A 404 -8.04 -25.24 29.67
N SER A 405 -6.80 -24.94 30.06
CA SER A 405 -6.47 -23.83 30.97
C SER A 405 -6.99 -22.46 30.48
N ILE A 406 -6.92 -22.19 29.16
CA ILE A 406 -7.45 -20.96 28.57
C ILE A 406 -8.96 -20.84 28.78
N PHE A 407 -9.72 -21.93 28.68
CA PHE A 407 -11.17 -21.87 28.89
C PHE A 407 -11.57 -21.89 30.38
N GLU A 408 -10.75 -22.50 31.25
CA GLU A 408 -11.00 -22.53 32.70
C GLU A 408 -10.66 -21.21 33.39
N THR A 409 -9.55 -20.57 32.99
CA THR A 409 -8.97 -19.43 33.72
C THR A 409 -8.63 -18.23 32.85
N GLY A 410 -8.70 -18.37 31.52
CA GLY A 410 -8.35 -17.31 30.59
C GLY A 410 -9.29 -16.12 30.67
N LEU A 411 -8.70 -14.93 30.62
CA LEU A 411 -9.42 -13.67 30.57
C LEU A 411 -9.34 -13.08 29.18
N TYR A 412 -10.49 -12.62 28.67
CA TYR A 412 -10.57 -11.79 27.49
C TYR A 412 -11.19 -10.44 27.88
N GLN A 413 -10.45 -9.36 27.64
CA GLN A 413 -10.85 -8.00 28.03
C GLN A 413 -11.14 -7.83 29.54
N GLY A 414 -10.45 -8.61 30.38
CA GLY A 414 -10.60 -8.57 31.84
C GLY A 414 -11.79 -9.38 32.38
N GLU A 415 -12.52 -10.08 31.52
CA GLU A 415 -13.63 -10.96 31.88
C GLU A 415 -13.29 -12.42 31.54
N PRO A 416 -13.87 -13.43 32.23
CA PRO A 416 -13.70 -14.83 31.86
C PRO A 416 -14.09 -15.08 30.40
N LEU A 417 -13.28 -15.84 29.66
CA LEU A 417 -13.60 -16.25 28.29
C LEU A 417 -14.80 -17.21 28.25
N ALA A 418 -14.88 -18.10 29.24
CA ALA A 418 -15.92 -19.11 29.35
C ALA A 418 -16.18 -19.51 30.82
N TYR A 419 -17.25 -20.27 31.03
CA TYR A 419 -17.64 -20.85 32.31
C TYR A 419 -17.66 -22.38 32.20
N VAL A 420 -17.00 -23.07 33.13
CA VAL A 420 -16.96 -24.54 33.18
C VAL A 420 -18.36 -25.09 33.47
N LYS A 421 -18.80 -26.05 32.65
CA LYS A 421 -20.11 -26.74 32.80
C LYS A 421 -19.96 -28.24 33.02
N GLY A 422 -18.84 -28.82 32.60
CA GLY A 422 -18.51 -30.23 32.80
C GLY A 422 -17.06 -30.52 32.43
N HIS A 423 -16.67 -31.80 32.43
CA HIS A 423 -15.34 -32.20 32.01
C HIS A 423 -15.14 -31.83 30.53
N ASN A 424 -14.19 -30.95 30.22
CA ASN A 424 -13.93 -30.42 28.88
C ASN A 424 -15.14 -29.74 28.20
N SER A 425 -16.12 -29.29 28.97
CA SER A 425 -17.33 -28.64 28.45
C SER A 425 -17.53 -27.27 29.09
N PHE A 426 -17.73 -26.27 28.23
CA PHE A 426 -17.72 -24.86 28.59
C PHE A 426 -18.91 -24.12 27.97
N MET A 427 -19.41 -23.11 28.67
CA MET A 427 -20.29 -22.10 28.12
C MET A 427 -19.46 -20.84 27.86
N LEU A 428 -19.36 -20.39 26.61
CA LEU A 428 -18.64 -19.15 26.32
C LEU A 428 -19.33 -17.96 26.97
N ASN A 429 -18.54 -16.99 27.46
CA ASN A 429 -19.07 -15.73 27.95
C ASN A 429 -19.47 -14.86 26.75
N CYS A 430 -20.68 -15.09 26.24
CA CYS A 430 -21.18 -14.60 24.97
C CYS A 430 -22.63 -14.08 25.10
N SER A 431 -23.08 -13.25 24.14
CA SER A 431 -24.44 -12.67 24.13
C SER A 431 -25.57 -13.69 24.03
N HIS A 432 -25.28 -14.87 23.50
CA HIS A 432 -26.19 -16.01 23.42
C HIS A 432 -25.51 -17.28 23.94
N ASP A 433 -26.31 -18.31 24.23
CA ASP A 433 -25.83 -19.60 24.72
C ASP A 433 -24.97 -20.31 23.66
N VAL A 434 -23.65 -20.19 23.80
CA VAL A 434 -22.68 -20.89 22.96
C VAL A 434 -21.96 -21.95 23.78
N TRP A 435 -22.31 -23.20 23.50
CA TRP A 435 -21.72 -24.38 24.12
C TRP A 435 -20.48 -24.82 23.36
N LEU A 436 -19.39 -25.05 24.09
CA LEU A 436 -18.12 -25.52 23.55
C LEU A 436 -17.68 -26.81 24.24
N GLU A 437 -17.38 -27.83 23.43
CA GLU A 437 -16.75 -29.08 23.87
C GLU A 437 -15.31 -29.16 23.35
N LEU A 438 -14.36 -29.47 24.24
CA LEU A 438 -12.96 -29.73 23.90
C LEU A 438 -12.71 -31.22 23.74
N ILE A 439 -12.15 -31.60 22.58
CA ILE A 439 -11.79 -32.99 22.30
C ILE A 439 -10.29 -33.05 22.02
N HIS A 440 -9.56 -33.85 22.80
CA HIS A 440 -8.16 -34.15 22.50
C HIS A 440 -8.09 -35.19 21.39
N LYS A 441 -7.29 -34.91 20.37
CA LYS A 441 -6.91 -35.83 19.32
C LYS A 441 -5.40 -35.99 19.36
N GLU A 442 -4.94 -37.21 19.59
CA GLU A 442 -3.50 -37.49 19.60
C GLU A 442 -2.87 -37.12 18.26
N ALA A 443 -1.59 -36.75 18.29
CA ALA A 443 -0.84 -36.42 17.09
C ALA A 443 -0.78 -37.64 16.15
N THR A 444 -1.51 -37.56 15.04
CA THR A 444 -1.56 -38.64 14.05
C THR A 444 -0.39 -38.53 13.07
N PRO A 445 0.00 -39.64 12.41
CA PRO A 445 1.07 -39.62 11.40
C PRO A 445 0.80 -38.64 10.25
N PHE A 446 -0.46 -38.33 9.96
CA PHE A 446 -0.84 -37.37 8.93
C PHE A 446 -0.61 -35.89 9.34
N LEU A 447 -0.13 -35.60 10.53
CA LEU A 447 0.32 -34.26 10.91
C LEU A 447 1.81 -34.03 10.60
N GLY A 448 2.57 -35.10 10.34
CA GLY A 448 4.01 -35.06 10.01
C GLY A 448 4.32 -34.57 8.59
N SER A 449 5.59 -34.56 8.20
CA SER A 449 6.04 -34.12 6.86
C SER A 449 5.29 -34.82 5.72
N LEU A 450 5.09 -34.12 4.60
CA LEU A 450 4.67 -34.75 3.36
C LEU A 450 5.77 -35.71 2.85
N HIS A 451 5.37 -36.90 2.43
CA HIS A 451 6.29 -37.91 1.86
C HIS A 451 6.62 -37.59 0.39
N VAL A 452 7.23 -36.43 0.16
CA VAL A 452 7.55 -35.91 -1.20
C VAL A 452 8.60 -36.74 -1.92
N GLU A 453 9.47 -37.46 -1.20
CA GLU A 453 10.44 -38.36 -1.83
C GLU A 453 9.78 -39.62 -2.40
N ASN A 454 8.81 -40.18 -1.67
CA ASN A 454 8.13 -41.42 -2.05
C ASN A 454 7.03 -41.19 -3.10
N TYR A 455 6.30 -40.09 -2.97
CA TYR A 455 5.10 -39.83 -3.78
C TYR A 455 5.21 -38.60 -4.67
N GLN A 456 6.35 -37.91 -4.65
CA GLN A 456 6.65 -36.75 -5.47
C GLN A 456 5.47 -35.76 -5.48
N LYS A 457 4.83 -35.60 -6.65
CA LYS A 457 3.76 -34.65 -6.89
C LYS A 457 2.39 -35.08 -6.32
N GLN A 458 2.25 -36.34 -5.88
CA GLN A 458 1.02 -36.87 -5.28
C GLN A 458 0.95 -36.77 -3.75
N ALA A 459 2.06 -36.42 -3.09
CA ALA A 459 2.15 -36.40 -1.63
C ALA A 459 1.07 -35.52 -0.96
N TYR A 460 0.71 -34.40 -1.59
CA TYR A 460 -0.38 -33.52 -1.14
C TYR A 460 -1.74 -34.22 -1.15
N GLU A 461 -2.18 -34.76 -2.29
CA GLU A 461 -3.53 -35.35 -2.39
C GLU A 461 -3.66 -36.66 -1.62
N GLN A 462 -2.57 -37.42 -1.50
CA GLN A 462 -2.55 -38.56 -0.60
C GLN A 462 -2.76 -38.12 0.84
N ARG A 463 -2.10 -37.05 1.29
CA ARG A 463 -2.29 -36.53 2.64
C ARG A 463 -3.73 -36.05 2.86
N VAL A 464 -4.30 -35.31 1.91
CA VAL A 464 -5.71 -34.89 1.95
C VAL A 464 -6.65 -36.10 2.07
N SER A 465 -6.44 -37.12 1.23
CA SER A 465 -7.26 -38.34 1.22
C SER A 465 -7.17 -39.16 2.52
N VAL A 466 -6.00 -39.18 3.16
CA VAL A 466 -5.81 -39.84 4.47
C VAL A 466 -6.61 -39.11 5.54
N ILE A 467 -6.54 -37.78 5.59
CA ILE A 467 -7.28 -36.96 6.55
C ILE A 467 -8.79 -37.14 6.36
N GLU A 468 -9.29 -37.14 5.12
CA GLU A 468 -10.70 -37.40 4.83
C GLU A 468 -11.20 -38.74 5.38
N LYS A 469 -10.37 -39.79 5.29
CA LYS A 469 -10.69 -41.14 5.78
C LYS A 469 -10.63 -41.23 7.30
N GLU A 470 -9.62 -40.63 7.93
CA GLU A 470 -9.39 -40.75 9.37
C GLU A 470 -10.22 -39.77 10.20
N SER A 471 -10.68 -38.68 9.59
CA SER A 471 -11.44 -37.61 10.26
C SER A 471 -12.78 -37.36 9.58
N PRO A 472 -13.70 -38.34 9.54
CA PRO A 472 -14.99 -38.18 8.85
C PRO A 472 -15.76 -36.98 9.42
N ARG A 473 -16.61 -36.40 8.56
CA ARG A 473 -17.45 -35.26 8.90
C ARG A 473 -18.41 -35.63 10.04
N ASN A 474 -18.57 -34.72 10.99
CA ASN A 474 -19.49 -34.86 12.12
C ASN A 474 -20.61 -33.83 12.00
N ASP A 475 -21.78 -34.25 11.54
CA ASP A 475 -22.92 -33.35 11.30
C ASP A 475 -23.75 -33.04 12.57
N LYS A 476 -23.30 -33.48 13.76
CA LYS A 476 -24.01 -33.21 15.02
C LYS A 476 -23.80 -31.79 15.56
N HIS A 477 -22.85 -31.03 15.02
CA HIS A 477 -22.39 -29.75 15.59
C HIS A 477 -22.50 -28.65 14.54
N ASP A 478 -22.81 -27.43 14.99
CA ASP A 478 -22.93 -26.27 14.08
C ASP A 478 -21.58 -25.89 13.49
N VAL A 479 -20.53 -25.96 14.31
CA VAL A 479 -19.16 -25.63 13.92
C VAL A 479 -18.17 -26.61 14.55
N VAL A 480 -17.24 -27.11 13.74
CA VAL A 480 -16.11 -27.89 14.22
C VAL A 480 -14.82 -27.15 13.91
N TYR A 481 -14.11 -26.76 14.97
CA TYR A 481 -12.79 -26.17 14.90
C TYR A 481 -11.72 -27.24 15.07
N ALA A 482 -10.59 -27.07 14.38
CA ALA A 482 -9.40 -27.89 14.54
C ALA A 482 -8.21 -26.98 14.87
N LEU A 483 -7.72 -27.06 16.10
CA LEU A 483 -6.44 -26.47 16.49
C LEU A 483 -5.35 -27.52 16.30
N VAL A 484 -4.41 -27.26 15.40
CA VAL A 484 -3.45 -28.27 14.92
C VAL A 484 -2.03 -27.86 15.26
N GLU A 485 -1.34 -28.70 16.02
CA GLU A 485 0.09 -28.55 16.32
C GLU A 485 0.93 -29.03 15.12
N ILE A 486 1.75 -28.14 14.55
CA ILE A 486 2.67 -28.47 13.46
C ILE A 486 4.02 -27.77 13.66
N LEU A 487 5.10 -28.32 13.10
CA LEU A 487 6.42 -27.67 13.12
C LEU A 487 6.42 -26.40 12.26
N ARG A 488 7.48 -25.58 12.36
CA ARG A 488 7.65 -24.46 11.44
C ARG A 488 8.06 -24.95 10.06
N SER A 489 7.75 -24.16 9.03
CA SER A 489 7.96 -24.53 7.62
C SER A 489 9.43 -24.89 7.30
N ASP A 490 10.39 -24.28 7.97
CA ASP A 490 11.83 -24.49 7.80
C ASP A 490 12.37 -25.77 8.47
N GLU A 491 11.61 -26.33 9.42
CA GLU A 491 11.92 -27.57 10.13
C GLU A 491 11.53 -28.82 9.32
N TYR A 492 10.62 -28.68 8.36
CA TYR A 492 10.24 -29.76 7.46
C TYR A 492 11.34 -30.02 6.41
N LYS A 493 11.77 -31.29 6.32
CA LYS A 493 12.74 -31.78 5.33
C LYS A 493 12.15 -32.92 4.48
N PRO A 494 12.53 -33.04 3.19
CA PRO A 494 13.25 -32.04 2.38
C PRO A 494 12.39 -30.79 2.12
N GLU A 495 12.97 -29.74 1.52
CA GLU A 495 12.23 -28.51 1.20
C GLU A 495 10.96 -28.82 0.38
N GLY A 496 9.84 -28.17 0.72
CA GLY A 496 8.54 -28.44 0.12
C GLY A 496 7.74 -29.57 0.77
N SER A 497 8.21 -30.15 1.89
CA SER A 497 7.48 -31.18 2.63
C SER A 497 6.53 -30.65 3.72
N ASP A 498 6.33 -29.32 3.83
CA ASP A 498 5.39 -28.70 4.77
C ASP A 498 3.94 -29.19 4.50
N PRO A 499 3.28 -29.85 5.47
CA PRO A 499 1.95 -30.43 5.30
C PRO A 499 0.81 -29.44 5.50
N LYS A 500 1.08 -28.19 5.93
CA LYS A 500 0.07 -27.22 6.38
C LYS A 500 -1.09 -27.03 5.39
N LEU A 501 -0.79 -26.88 4.09
CA LEU A 501 -1.82 -26.71 3.06
C LEU A 501 -2.65 -27.98 2.82
N ALA A 502 -2.02 -29.16 2.88
CA ALA A 502 -2.73 -30.43 2.72
C ALA A 502 -3.64 -30.71 3.92
N ILE A 503 -3.17 -30.38 5.13
CA ILE A 503 -3.96 -30.49 6.36
C ILE A 503 -5.17 -29.57 6.30
N ARG A 504 -4.96 -28.29 5.94
CA ARG A 504 -6.05 -27.32 5.80
C ARG A 504 -7.12 -27.79 4.81
N GLU A 505 -6.72 -28.32 3.66
CA GLU A 505 -7.67 -28.79 2.65
C GLU A 505 -8.40 -30.08 3.09
N GLY A 506 -7.70 -31.07 3.65
CA GLY A 506 -8.33 -32.29 4.17
C GLY A 506 -9.33 -32.00 5.29
N PHE A 507 -9.00 -31.09 6.20
CA PHE A 507 -9.92 -30.66 7.25
C PHE A 507 -11.09 -29.83 6.71
N ARG A 508 -10.87 -28.95 5.72
CA ARG A 508 -11.96 -28.23 5.06
C ARG A 508 -12.97 -29.19 4.44
N ARG A 509 -12.51 -30.20 3.69
CA ARG A 509 -13.39 -31.21 3.05
C ARG A 509 -14.17 -32.05 4.06
N THR A 510 -13.68 -32.14 5.29
CA THR A 510 -14.37 -32.83 6.40
C THR A 510 -15.16 -31.87 7.30
N GLY A 511 -15.33 -30.61 6.90
CA GLY A 511 -16.18 -29.63 7.59
C GLY A 511 -15.53 -28.89 8.75
N ARG A 512 -14.20 -28.85 8.82
CA ARG A 512 -13.45 -28.22 9.92
C ARG A 512 -12.79 -26.91 9.51
N ILE A 513 -12.89 -25.90 10.37
CA ILE A 513 -12.09 -24.68 10.27
C ILE A 513 -10.79 -24.88 11.07
N THR A 514 -9.65 -24.64 10.43
CA THR A 514 -8.33 -24.97 10.99
C THR A 514 -7.55 -23.75 11.43
N GLN A 515 -6.90 -23.84 12.59
CA GLN A 515 -5.85 -22.91 12.99
C GLN A 515 -4.61 -23.68 13.45
N PHE A 516 -3.43 -23.20 13.07
CA PHE A 516 -2.17 -23.88 13.34
C PHE A 516 -1.40 -23.21 14.47
N ILE A 517 -0.82 -24.03 15.35
CA ILE A 517 0.08 -23.60 16.40
C ILE A 517 1.40 -24.36 16.27
N HIS A 518 2.51 -23.70 16.63
CA HIS A 518 3.83 -24.32 16.62
C HIS A 518 4.24 -24.72 18.04
N PRO A 519 4.86 -25.90 18.22
CA PRO A 519 5.43 -26.28 19.51
C PRO A 519 6.51 -25.26 19.93
N GLU A 520 6.62 -25.01 21.23
CA GLU A 520 7.59 -24.06 21.77
C GLU A 520 8.99 -24.68 21.91
N ASN A 521 10.02 -23.99 21.40
CA ASN A 521 11.43 -24.37 21.62
C ASN A 521 12.09 -23.56 22.77
N ASP A 522 11.45 -22.53 23.31
CA ASP A 522 12.10 -21.55 24.20
C ASP A 522 11.26 -21.19 25.44
N GLY A 523 11.24 -22.08 26.45
CA GLY A 523 11.13 -21.88 27.91
C GLY A 523 10.34 -20.72 28.57
N VAL A 524 9.50 -19.94 27.90
CA VAL A 524 8.78 -18.79 28.47
C VAL A 524 7.26 -18.99 28.37
N LEU A 525 6.69 -19.64 29.39
CA LEU A 525 5.28 -20.04 29.52
C LEU A 525 4.23 -18.95 29.19
N THR A 526 4.53 -17.67 29.42
CA THR A 526 3.58 -16.57 29.14
C THR A 526 3.38 -16.28 27.65
N LYS A 527 4.25 -16.77 26.76
CA LYS A 527 4.13 -16.57 25.31
C LYS A 527 3.17 -17.55 24.65
N ILE A 528 3.12 -18.81 25.10
CA ILE A 528 2.25 -19.83 24.50
C ILE A 528 0.78 -19.56 24.80
N GLU A 529 0.42 -19.20 26.03
CA GLU A 529 -0.98 -18.91 26.41
C GLU A 529 -1.56 -17.75 25.60
N TYR A 530 -0.78 -16.67 25.40
CA TYR A 530 -1.20 -15.55 24.57
C TYR A 530 -1.40 -15.93 23.09
N ARG A 531 -0.50 -16.74 22.54
CA ARG A 531 -0.63 -17.24 21.15
C ARG A 531 -1.84 -18.15 21.00
N LEU A 532 -2.06 -19.02 21.98
CA LEU A 532 -3.17 -19.96 22.01
C LEU A 532 -4.51 -19.24 22.15
N LEU A 533 -4.61 -18.25 23.04
CA LEU A 533 -5.79 -17.40 23.17
C LEU A 533 -6.12 -16.72 21.83
N ASN A 534 -5.13 -16.10 21.18
CA ASN A 534 -5.36 -15.48 19.87
C ASN A 534 -5.79 -16.50 18.80
N ALA A 535 -5.18 -17.68 18.78
CA ALA A 535 -5.58 -18.74 17.87
C ALA A 535 -7.03 -19.20 18.10
N ILE A 536 -7.47 -19.29 19.35
CA ILE A 536 -8.85 -19.59 19.73
C ILE A 536 -9.80 -18.46 19.32
N LEU A 537 -9.46 -17.21 19.60
CA LEU A 537 -10.26 -16.04 19.20
C LEU A 537 -10.40 -15.95 17.67
N ASP A 538 -9.36 -16.31 16.93
CA ASP A 538 -9.39 -16.38 15.47
C ASP A 538 -10.38 -17.46 14.99
N LEU A 539 -10.31 -18.67 15.55
CA LEU A 539 -11.26 -19.74 15.26
C LEU A 539 -12.71 -19.32 15.58
N LEU A 540 -12.94 -18.71 16.74
CA LEU A 540 -14.25 -18.20 17.14
C LEU A 540 -14.78 -17.17 16.13
N SER A 541 -13.94 -16.21 15.73
CA SER A 541 -14.28 -15.22 14.71
C SER A 541 -14.63 -15.84 13.37
N ASP A 542 -13.94 -16.89 12.96
CA ASP A 542 -14.17 -17.59 11.69
C ASP A 542 -15.50 -18.35 11.66
N GLY A 543 -15.96 -18.85 12.83
CA GLY A 543 -17.32 -19.38 12.97
C GLY A 543 -18.37 -18.32 13.34
N GLY A 544 -18.05 -17.03 13.19
CA GLY A 544 -19.01 -15.93 13.36
C GLY A 544 -19.30 -15.54 14.81
N ILE A 545 -18.40 -15.83 15.75
CA ILE A 545 -18.44 -15.32 17.12
C ILE A 545 -17.48 -14.14 17.20
N LEU A 546 -18.03 -12.95 17.36
CA LEU A 546 -17.31 -11.69 17.21
C LEU A 546 -16.99 -11.08 18.58
N ASP A 547 -16.14 -10.05 18.56
CA ASP A 547 -15.90 -9.20 19.72
C ASP A 547 -17.14 -8.35 20.05
N LYS A 548 -17.37 -8.07 21.34
CA LYS A 548 -18.52 -7.23 21.79
C LYS A 548 -18.57 -5.84 21.18
N SER A 549 -17.46 -5.32 20.65
CA SER A 549 -17.43 -4.06 19.90
C SER A 549 -18.37 -4.04 18.71
N VAL A 550 -18.75 -5.20 18.16
CA VAL A 550 -19.73 -5.29 17.07
C VAL A 550 -21.09 -4.69 17.44
N VAL A 551 -21.47 -4.71 18.72
CA VAL A 551 -22.72 -4.10 19.23
C VAL A 551 -22.71 -2.57 19.14
N GLN A 552 -21.55 -1.96 18.92
CA GLN A 552 -21.44 -0.51 18.68
C GLN A 552 -21.87 -0.12 17.27
N LEU A 553 -21.98 -1.08 16.36
CA LEU A 553 -22.49 -0.87 15.02
C LEU A 553 -24.02 -0.68 15.09
N PRO A 554 -24.58 0.34 14.41
CA PRO A 554 -26.03 0.48 14.30
C PRO A 554 -26.67 -0.79 13.72
N PRO A 555 -27.80 -1.27 14.23
CA PRO A 555 -28.44 -2.50 13.74
C PRO A 555 -28.82 -2.46 12.26
N ASP A 556 -29.06 -1.26 11.74
CA ASP A 556 -29.41 -0.95 10.36
C ASP A 556 -28.18 -0.71 9.45
N ILE A 557 -26.96 -0.89 9.95
CA ILE A 557 -25.76 -0.67 9.13
C ILE A 557 -25.54 -1.86 8.20
N ASN A 558 -25.49 -1.56 6.90
CA ASN A 558 -25.07 -2.49 5.87
C ASN A 558 -23.72 -2.06 5.31
N ILE A 559 -22.69 -2.88 5.49
CA ILE A 559 -21.34 -2.62 4.97
C ILE A 559 -21.05 -3.60 3.85
N LEU A 560 -20.88 -3.11 2.64
CA LEU A 560 -20.49 -3.90 1.48
C LEU A 560 -19.00 -3.67 1.19
N GLY A 561 -18.22 -4.74 1.13
CA GLY A 561 -16.82 -4.74 0.75
C GLY A 561 -16.58 -5.43 -0.58
N PHE A 562 -15.57 -4.98 -1.31
CA PHE A 562 -15.06 -5.66 -2.50
C PHE A 562 -13.53 -5.77 -2.46
N ASP A 563 -13.03 -6.96 -2.78
CA ASP A 563 -11.61 -7.25 -2.88
C ASP A 563 -11.32 -8.27 -3.99
N ILE A 564 -10.06 -8.33 -4.43
CA ILE A 564 -9.55 -9.31 -5.39
C ILE A 564 -8.43 -10.10 -4.74
N LEU A 565 -8.73 -11.34 -4.37
CA LEU A 565 -7.78 -12.23 -3.74
C LEU A 565 -6.84 -12.84 -4.79
N ASN A 566 -5.54 -12.62 -4.60
CA ASN A 566 -4.49 -13.19 -5.44
C ASN A 566 -4.04 -14.53 -4.85
N ILE A 567 -4.64 -15.63 -5.29
CA ILE A 567 -4.29 -16.96 -4.81
C ILE A 567 -3.50 -17.74 -5.86
N LYS A 568 -2.77 -18.75 -5.41
CA LYS A 568 -2.18 -19.75 -6.30
C LYS A 568 -3.07 -20.99 -6.30
N LYS A 569 -3.89 -21.16 -7.33
CA LYS A 569 -4.76 -22.32 -7.48
C LYS A 569 -4.02 -23.39 -8.29
N ARG A 570 -4.12 -24.66 -7.90
CA ARG A 570 -3.63 -25.75 -8.76
C ARG A 570 -4.55 -25.90 -9.96
N SER A 571 -3.96 -25.97 -11.16
CA SER A 571 -4.72 -26.08 -12.40
C SER A 571 -5.49 -27.40 -12.49
N SER A 572 -6.76 -27.35 -12.90
CA SER A 572 -7.59 -28.54 -13.16
C SER A 572 -7.15 -29.30 -14.40
N GLU A 573 -6.59 -28.61 -15.39
CA GLU A 573 -6.09 -29.17 -16.65
C GLU A 573 -4.64 -29.64 -16.52
N ASN A 574 -3.87 -29.01 -15.63
CA ASN A 574 -2.49 -29.36 -15.35
C ASN A 574 -2.33 -29.54 -13.85
N ARG A 575 -2.62 -30.75 -13.35
CA ARG A 575 -2.61 -31.15 -11.91
C ARG A 575 -1.30 -30.90 -11.16
N TYR A 576 -0.32 -30.28 -11.83
CA TYR A 576 1.07 -30.17 -11.42
C TYR A 576 1.64 -28.75 -11.50
N GLY A 577 0.85 -27.75 -11.93
CA GLY A 577 1.24 -26.34 -11.95
C GLY A 577 0.39 -25.47 -11.02
N GLU A 578 1.03 -24.64 -10.22
CA GLU A 578 0.36 -23.53 -9.52
C GLU A 578 0.11 -22.41 -10.53
N GLU A 579 -1.16 -22.10 -10.79
CA GLU A 579 -1.53 -20.93 -11.56
C GLU A 579 -1.94 -19.82 -10.61
N LYS A 580 -1.46 -18.60 -10.87
CA LYS A 580 -1.98 -17.42 -10.18
C LYS A 580 -3.39 -17.15 -10.68
N VAL A 581 -4.34 -17.14 -9.76
CA VAL A 581 -5.75 -16.89 -10.01
C VAL A 581 -6.18 -15.71 -9.15
N ASN A 582 -6.87 -14.77 -9.78
CA ASN A 582 -7.46 -13.61 -9.13
C ASN A 582 -8.92 -13.94 -8.87
N ILE A 583 -9.31 -14.04 -7.59
CA ILE A 583 -10.69 -14.35 -7.17
C ILE A 583 -11.33 -13.05 -6.69
N PRO A 584 -12.31 -12.49 -7.42
CA PRO A 584 -13.14 -11.42 -6.92
C PRO A 584 -14.02 -11.92 -5.77
N VAL A 585 -14.02 -11.20 -4.66
CA VAL A 585 -14.80 -11.52 -3.46
C VAL A 585 -15.53 -10.28 -2.99
N PHE A 586 -16.81 -10.47 -2.71
CA PHE A 586 -17.65 -9.50 -2.04
C PHE A 586 -17.84 -9.91 -0.60
N THR A 587 -17.87 -8.93 0.30
CA THR A 587 -18.27 -9.12 1.68
C THR A 587 -19.45 -8.24 2.01
N LYS A 588 -20.36 -8.75 2.84
CA LYS A 588 -21.48 -7.99 3.36
C LYS A 588 -21.54 -8.20 4.86
N PHE A 589 -21.45 -7.12 5.63
CA PHE A 589 -21.77 -7.15 7.04
C PHE A 589 -23.18 -6.59 7.22
N ALA A 590 -24.10 -7.44 7.66
CA ALA A 590 -25.50 -7.12 7.88
C ALA A 590 -26.02 -7.89 9.09
N GLU A 591 -26.84 -7.24 9.92
CA GLU A 591 -27.48 -7.84 11.10
C GLU A 591 -26.52 -8.52 12.10
N GLY A 592 -25.24 -8.13 12.12
CA GLY A 592 -24.24 -8.76 13.00
C GLY A 592 -23.52 -9.98 12.40
N VAL A 593 -23.79 -10.31 11.14
CA VAL A 593 -23.18 -11.45 10.42
C VAL A 593 -22.32 -10.94 9.26
N LEU A 594 -21.13 -11.53 9.13
CA LEU A 594 -20.30 -11.36 7.95
C LEU A 594 -20.61 -12.43 6.91
N TYR A 595 -21.09 -11.97 5.77
CA TYR A 595 -21.32 -12.75 4.58
C TYR A 595 -20.23 -12.52 3.54
N VAL A 596 -20.01 -13.53 2.72
CA VAL A 596 -19.03 -13.56 1.64
C VAL A 596 -19.71 -14.14 0.39
N ARG A 597 -19.53 -13.49 -0.76
CA ARG A 597 -19.97 -13.98 -2.06
C ARG A 597 -18.80 -13.98 -3.03
N GLY A 598 -18.50 -15.14 -3.58
CA GLY A 598 -17.47 -15.31 -4.60
C GLY A 598 -18.00 -15.07 -6.01
N TRP A 599 -17.11 -14.73 -6.93
CA TRP A 599 -17.45 -14.77 -8.34
C TRP A 599 -17.92 -16.17 -8.77
N GLY A 600 -19.05 -16.21 -9.49
CA GLY A 600 -19.69 -17.45 -9.94
C GLY A 600 -20.54 -18.15 -8.89
N MET A 601 -20.86 -17.48 -7.79
CA MET A 601 -21.80 -17.95 -6.77
C MET A 601 -23.06 -17.08 -6.77
N ASP A 602 -24.22 -17.72 -6.67
CA ASP A 602 -25.51 -17.03 -6.69
C ASP A 602 -25.93 -16.55 -5.30
N ASN A 603 -25.42 -17.20 -4.24
CA ASN A 603 -25.83 -16.93 -2.86
C ASN A 603 -24.70 -16.29 -2.03
N TRP A 604 -25.11 -15.46 -1.07
CA TRP A 604 -24.27 -15.03 0.04
C TRP A 604 -24.09 -16.19 1.03
N LEU A 605 -22.85 -16.47 1.39
CA LEU A 605 -22.51 -17.47 2.39
C LEU A 605 -22.06 -16.77 3.66
N SER A 606 -22.34 -17.32 4.84
CA SER A 606 -21.65 -16.90 6.05
C SER A 606 -20.13 -17.11 5.90
N LEU A 607 -19.31 -16.39 6.67
CA LEU A 607 -17.85 -16.57 6.64
C LEU A 607 -17.44 -18.05 6.79
N GLN A 608 -18.05 -18.76 7.74
CA GLN A 608 -17.84 -20.19 7.96
C GLN A 608 -18.11 -21.00 6.68
N GLU A 609 -19.30 -20.83 6.08
CA GLU A 609 -19.69 -21.56 4.87
C GLU A 609 -18.78 -21.21 3.70
N ALA A 610 -18.39 -19.95 3.57
CA ALA A 610 -17.47 -19.48 2.53
C ALA A 610 -16.10 -20.14 2.65
N MET A 611 -15.54 -20.23 3.86
CA MET A 611 -14.28 -20.94 4.12
C MET A 611 -14.38 -22.43 3.77
N LEU A 612 -15.50 -23.07 4.14
CA LEU A 612 -15.73 -24.48 3.84
C LEU A 612 -16.01 -24.75 2.36
N ASN A 613 -16.47 -23.75 1.59
CA ASN A 613 -16.77 -23.85 0.15
C ASN A 613 -15.79 -23.06 -0.73
N ALA A 614 -14.59 -22.75 -0.21
CA ALA A 614 -13.59 -21.92 -0.90
C ALA A 614 -13.19 -22.45 -2.30
N ASP A 615 -13.29 -23.76 -2.52
CA ASP A 615 -12.98 -24.41 -3.80
C ASP A 615 -13.95 -24.00 -4.94
N ARG A 616 -15.19 -23.64 -4.60
CA ARG A 616 -16.25 -23.23 -5.53
C ARG A 616 -16.08 -21.82 -6.09
N PHE A 617 -15.24 -21.01 -5.46
CA PHE A 617 -14.96 -19.64 -5.91
C PHE A 617 -14.22 -19.68 -7.25
N LYS A 618 -14.80 -19.01 -8.25
CA LYS A 618 -14.18 -18.89 -9.57
C LYS A 618 -13.23 -17.69 -9.58
N GLY A 619 -12.22 -17.74 -10.44
CA GLY A 619 -11.31 -16.63 -10.63
C GLY A 619 -10.74 -16.58 -12.03
N TRP A 620 -9.98 -15.53 -12.31
CA TRP A 620 -9.40 -15.26 -13.61
C TRP A 620 -7.88 -15.37 -13.58
N LYS A 621 -7.27 -15.91 -14.63
CA LYS A 621 -5.80 -15.92 -14.79
C LYS A 621 -5.23 -14.52 -14.96
N LYS A 622 -6.02 -13.61 -15.57
CA LYS A 622 -5.68 -12.21 -15.79
C LYS A 622 -6.87 -11.35 -15.39
N ILE A 623 -6.59 -10.30 -14.63
CA ILE A 623 -7.56 -9.27 -14.26
C ILE A 623 -8.08 -8.58 -15.52
N ASP A 624 -9.40 -8.44 -15.61
CA ASP A 624 -10.12 -7.75 -16.67
C ASP A 624 -11.02 -6.69 -16.03
N GLU A 625 -10.65 -5.42 -16.18
CA GLU A 625 -11.33 -4.28 -15.56
C GLU A 625 -12.78 -4.16 -16.01
N SER A 626 -13.10 -4.53 -17.26
CA SER A 626 -14.47 -4.50 -17.78
C SER A 626 -15.35 -5.51 -17.04
N LYS A 627 -14.85 -6.73 -16.84
CA LYS A 627 -15.56 -7.78 -16.07
C LYS A 627 -15.72 -7.42 -14.60
N ILE A 628 -14.71 -6.78 -14.00
CA ILE A 628 -14.81 -6.27 -12.62
C ILE A 628 -15.91 -5.23 -12.52
N THR A 629 -15.92 -4.28 -13.45
CA THR A 629 -16.92 -3.20 -13.45
C THR A 629 -18.33 -3.77 -13.62
N GLN A 630 -18.52 -4.72 -14.53
CA GLN A 630 -19.80 -5.40 -14.72
C GLN A 630 -20.25 -6.15 -13.45
N LEU A 631 -19.34 -6.88 -12.82
CA LEU A 631 -19.60 -7.64 -11.61
C LEU A 631 -19.92 -6.73 -10.41
N LEU A 632 -19.17 -5.63 -10.25
CA LEU A 632 -19.48 -4.60 -9.26
C LEU A 632 -20.88 -4.02 -9.50
N ASP A 633 -21.21 -3.66 -10.74
CA ASP A 633 -22.52 -3.10 -11.09
C ASP A 633 -23.67 -4.10 -10.79
N GLU A 634 -23.49 -5.38 -11.11
CA GLU A 634 -24.46 -6.44 -10.80
C GLU A 634 -24.73 -6.55 -9.30
N VAL A 635 -23.69 -6.72 -8.47
CA VAL A 635 -23.85 -6.87 -7.02
C VAL A 635 -24.36 -5.59 -6.37
N LEU A 636 -23.90 -4.42 -6.83
CA LEU A 636 -24.38 -3.15 -6.31
C LEU A 636 -25.85 -2.92 -6.66
N ARG A 637 -26.31 -3.32 -7.86
CA ARG A 637 -27.74 -3.24 -8.20
C ARG A 637 -28.56 -4.16 -7.31
N ASP A 638 -28.13 -5.40 -7.14
CA ASP A 638 -28.84 -6.39 -6.32
C ASP A 638 -28.97 -5.94 -4.85
N GLU A 639 -27.91 -5.36 -4.27
CA GLU A 639 -27.85 -5.05 -2.84
C GLU A 639 -28.27 -3.63 -2.47
N LEU A 640 -28.16 -2.65 -3.38
CA LEU A 640 -28.50 -1.24 -3.09
C LEU A 640 -29.95 -0.90 -3.43
N TRP A 641 -30.83 -1.89 -3.55
CA TRP A 641 -32.23 -1.67 -3.87
C TRP A 641 -33.02 -1.27 -2.61
N GLY A 642 -33.20 0.04 -2.38
CA GLY A 642 -34.01 0.55 -1.27
C GLY A 642 -33.53 1.90 -0.73
N GLU A 643 -34.12 2.35 0.38
CA GLU A 643 -33.71 3.57 1.10
C GLU A 643 -32.68 3.31 2.22
N GLU A 644 -32.16 2.08 2.33
CA GLU A 644 -31.20 1.70 3.37
C GLU A 644 -29.83 2.38 3.16
N ARG A 645 -29.16 2.70 4.27
CA ARG A 645 -27.83 3.32 4.23
C ARG A 645 -26.76 2.25 4.08
N HIS A 646 -26.16 2.19 2.91
CA HIS A 646 -25.03 1.30 2.62
C HIS A 646 -23.69 2.03 2.70
N TYR A 647 -22.70 1.38 3.30
CA TYR A 647 -21.31 1.82 3.30
C TYR A 647 -20.51 0.90 2.39
N ILE A 648 -19.89 1.45 1.35
CA ILE A 648 -19.10 0.68 0.37
C ILE A 648 -17.61 0.85 0.66
N LEU A 649 -16.92 -0.26 0.89
CA LEU A 649 -15.48 -0.34 1.10
C LEU A 649 -14.82 -0.98 -0.12
N LEU A 650 -13.96 -0.24 -0.82
CA LEU A 650 -13.16 -0.75 -1.94
C LEU A 650 -11.74 -1.04 -1.47
N ASN A 651 -11.18 -2.19 -1.86
CA ASN A 651 -9.91 -2.73 -1.34
C ASN A 651 -9.97 -2.97 0.17
N ALA A 652 -11.06 -3.55 0.64
CA ALA A 652 -11.15 -4.00 2.03
C ALA A 652 -10.22 -5.21 2.18
N ASP A 653 -8.97 -4.98 2.58
CA ASP A 653 -7.97 -6.04 2.78
C ASP A 653 -8.56 -7.16 3.65
N LEU A 654 -8.93 -8.28 3.04
CA LEU A 654 -9.48 -9.42 3.78
C LEU A 654 -8.34 -10.11 4.53
N ARG A 655 -8.56 -10.40 5.81
CA ARG A 655 -7.59 -11.06 6.72
C ARG A 655 -7.06 -12.39 6.15
N TYR A 656 -7.84 -13.05 5.29
CA TYR A 656 -7.48 -14.31 4.63
C TYR A 656 -6.98 -14.10 3.20
N LEU A 657 -5.73 -13.65 3.05
CA LEU A 657 -4.97 -13.70 1.79
C LEU A 657 -4.68 -15.15 1.32
N THR A 658 -5.19 -16.16 2.01
CA THR A 658 -5.01 -17.59 1.72
C THR A 658 -6.32 -18.34 1.91
N LEU A 659 -7.31 -18.07 1.05
CA LEU A 659 -8.24 -19.14 0.68
C LEU A 659 -7.39 -20.30 0.10
N PRO A 660 -7.66 -21.56 0.47
CA PRO A 660 -6.83 -22.71 0.09
C PRO A 660 -6.59 -22.86 -1.41
#